data_AF-A0A937W1E1-F1
#
_entry.id   AF-A0A937W1E1-F1
#
_cell.length_a   1.000
_cell.length_b   1.000
_cell.length_c   1.000
_cell.angle_alpha   90.00
_cell.angle_beta   90.00
_cell.angle_gamma   90.00
#
_symmetry.space_group_name_H-M   'P 1'
#
loop_
_entity.id
_entity.type
_entity.pdbx_description
1 polymer ?
#
loop_
_entity_poly.entity_id
_entity_poly.type
_entity_poly.pdbx_seq_one_letter_code
_entity_poly.pdbx_strand_id
1 'polypeptide(L)'
;MVMKFFDKLRVKKSLDVLLGTAAVPGPEQEQALARLTQLGRAAIPHVLPALGTVPTPTVLVDFLTRRVDNASLADFVAGLTDRNPRVVTQVVTILARSKSYDPHPLLELLAAPTAPRAALLQILTARQEALRPAALLGLLQLPDKETRAAALRLVEQVATEAWLPELLPYLRSEDWLIRQHLAQILGRLRTAASVEALAQLLTDPQKSVRLAALSGLANAQLPLDVEPLCALLRDPDLTVQSQAIEALIKINHPHTLRHLLPILQDDSEYVRRAAVEVLNAVGTTEAIKDLLSALGDADWWVRARAADALGNIGGPIVVESVLPLLHDPDALIRRCAVEILNTTRDTRAVDALIGVLDDADWWVQERAVDALAALGEHRAVPALLDLLSQHTAAVPTVLRALGTLGDAQAVPAIVQTLSQGTPAIQKEALRALALLTDASYAALAQQAILQVTQSADSETKALAESVLQTLLRKYGERRQHVTPHTSIATTTLLSQHSLLGDSGPMIQGSATTESLFHGTTEINSDTAVDRAPELPSQAQAQSLEPGTVLDGRYRVVRRVGRGGFGTAVLVHDLVVNEEIILKFLHASIAADPRIIKGFIRELRYARKITHENVIRIYDFLSISGSYAISMEYFPSHTLSSEAMPLTIPRALHILDALCKGVSVAHQANIVHRDLKPHN
;
A
#
# COMPACT_ATOMS: atom_id res chain seq x y z
N MET A 1 -15.10 79.71 7.84
CA MET A 1 -16.17 78.88 8.43
C MET A 1 -17.40 78.78 7.51
N VAL A 2 -17.95 79.91 7.06
CA VAL A 2 -19.15 79.99 6.20
C VAL A 2 -19.10 79.10 4.93
N MET A 3 -17.98 79.08 4.19
CA MET A 3 -17.86 78.34 2.93
C MET A 3 -18.13 76.82 3.10
N LYS A 4 -17.50 76.19 4.11
CA LYS A 4 -17.70 74.77 4.44
C LYS A 4 -19.15 74.41 4.79
N PHE A 5 -19.96 75.36 5.26
CA PHE A 5 -21.37 75.11 5.57
C PHE A 5 -22.22 75.01 4.29
N PHE A 6 -22.01 75.92 3.34
CA PHE A 6 -22.70 75.88 2.04
C PHE A 6 -22.31 74.66 1.21
N ASP A 7 -21.04 74.25 1.24
CA ASP A 7 -20.58 73.04 0.54
C ASP A 7 -21.25 71.79 1.11
N LYS A 8 -21.30 71.64 2.44
CA LYS A 8 -22.03 70.54 3.11
C LYS A 8 -23.52 70.51 2.73
N LEU A 9 -24.17 71.68 2.62
CA LEU A 9 -25.57 71.79 2.21
C LEU A 9 -25.79 71.42 0.73
N ARG A 10 -24.83 71.78 -0.15
CA ARG A 10 -24.82 71.44 -1.58
C ARG A 10 -24.59 69.94 -1.81
N VAL A 11 -23.67 69.32 -1.07
CA VAL A 11 -23.47 67.86 -1.11
C VAL A 11 -24.74 67.16 -0.64
N LYS A 12 -25.33 67.55 0.51
CA LYS A 12 -26.56 66.93 1.01
C LYS A 12 -27.69 66.98 -0.03
N LYS A 13 -28.01 68.16 -0.59
CA LYS A 13 -29.03 68.29 -1.63
C LYS A 13 -28.74 67.46 -2.89
N SER A 14 -27.48 67.26 -3.25
CA SER A 14 -27.10 66.46 -4.42
C SER A 14 -27.19 64.96 -4.12
N LEU A 15 -26.87 64.54 -2.89
CA LEU A 15 -27.12 63.19 -2.41
C LEU A 15 -28.61 62.89 -2.34
N ASP A 16 -29.43 63.77 -1.77
CA ASP A 16 -30.89 63.58 -1.67
C ASP A 16 -31.54 63.32 -3.06
N VAL A 17 -31.03 63.95 -4.14
CA VAL A 17 -31.46 63.71 -5.53
C VAL A 17 -30.94 62.37 -6.09
N LEU A 18 -29.70 61.99 -5.78
CA LEU A 18 -29.12 60.70 -6.20
C LEU A 18 -29.67 59.50 -5.42
N LEU A 19 -30.26 59.72 -4.25
CA LEU A 19 -30.96 58.73 -3.43
C LEU A 19 -32.46 58.63 -3.78
N GLY A 20 -32.98 59.55 -4.60
CA GLY A 20 -34.35 59.53 -5.09
C GLY A 20 -34.62 58.33 -5.99
N THR A 21 -35.73 57.63 -5.76
CA THR A 21 -36.07 56.36 -6.40
C THR A 21 -36.43 56.51 -7.89
N ALA A 22 -35.43 56.40 -8.76
CA ALA A 22 -35.60 56.14 -10.19
C ALA A 22 -34.57 55.10 -10.66
N ALA A 23 -35.04 54.05 -11.34
CA ALA A 23 -34.20 52.92 -11.78
C ALA A 23 -33.39 53.22 -13.07
N VAL A 24 -33.53 54.42 -13.64
CA VAL A 24 -32.85 54.88 -14.86
C VAL A 24 -32.28 56.28 -14.57
N PRO A 25 -31.01 56.56 -14.92
CA PRO A 25 -30.43 57.88 -14.70
C PRO A 25 -31.15 58.95 -15.51
N GLY A 26 -31.79 59.89 -14.82
CA GLY A 26 -32.43 61.06 -15.40
C GLY A 26 -31.52 62.30 -15.41
N PRO A 27 -31.87 63.36 -16.16
CA PRO A 27 -31.06 64.58 -16.28
C PRO A 27 -30.83 65.29 -14.93
N GLU A 28 -31.72 65.12 -13.95
CA GLU A 28 -31.52 65.65 -12.60
C GLU A 28 -30.40 64.93 -11.83
N GLN A 29 -30.26 63.61 -12.02
CA GLN A 29 -29.16 62.83 -11.42
C GLN A 29 -27.82 63.18 -12.08
N GLU A 30 -27.79 63.40 -13.40
CA GLU A 30 -26.61 63.92 -14.10
C GLU A 30 -26.21 65.31 -13.59
N GLN A 31 -27.17 66.22 -13.38
CA GLN A 31 -26.91 67.53 -12.78
C GLN A 31 -26.43 67.44 -11.32
N ALA A 32 -26.98 66.53 -10.52
CA ALA A 32 -26.52 66.30 -9.15
C ALA A 32 -25.09 65.75 -9.13
N LEU A 33 -24.76 64.81 -10.02
CA LEU A 33 -23.41 64.28 -10.20
C LEU A 33 -22.43 65.36 -10.70
N ALA A 34 -22.85 66.24 -11.62
CA ALA A 34 -22.06 67.38 -12.08
C ALA A 34 -21.77 68.38 -10.94
N ARG A 35 -22.74 68.65 -10.05
CA ARG A 35 -22.54 69.49 -8.85
C ARG A 35 -21.55 68.86 -7.86
N LEU A 36 -21.65 67.55 -7.61
CA LEU A 36 -20.63 66.84 -6.81
C LEU A 36 -19.26 66.88 -7.47
N THR A 37 -19.20 66.78 -8.80
CA THR A 37 -17.96 66.87 -9.58
C THR A 37 -17.31 68.26 -9.48
N GLN A 38 -18.10 69.34 -9.45
CA GLN A 38 -17.60 70.71 -9.24
C GLN A 38 -17.05 70.95 -7.83
N LEU A 39 -17.64 70.30 -6.81
CA LEU A 39 -17.15 70.39 -5.42
C LEU A 39 -15.83 69.60 -5.20
N GLY A 40 -15.51 68.67 -6.10
CA GLY A 40 -14.25 67.94 -6.11
C GLY A 40 -13.98 67.23 -4.78
N ARG A 41 -12.76 67.40 -4.25
CA ARG A 41 -12.33 66.75 -3.01
C ARG A 41 -13.20 67.10 -1.79
N ALA A 42 -13.79 68.30 -1.73
CA ALA A 42 -14.63 68.71 -0.61
C ALA A 42 -15.91 67.87 -0.45
N ALA A 43 -16.32 67.13 -1.50
CA ALA A 43 -17.45 66.21 -1.43
C ALA A 43 -17.11 64.88 -0.74
N ILE A 44 -15.85 64.42 -0.78
CA ILE A 44 -15.46 63.04 -0.39
C ILE A 44 -15.88 62.69 1.06
N PRO A 45 -15.57 63.49 2.10
CA PRO A 45 -15.94 63.18 3.49
C PRO A 45 -17.45 63.24 3.77
N HIS A 46 -18.25 63.70 2.81
CA HIS A 46 -19.71 63.82 2.92
C HIS A 46 -20.45 62.77 2.08
N VAL A 47 -19.85 62.30 0.99
CA VAL A 47 -20.38 61.20 0.16
C VAL A 47 -20.02 59.83 0.75
N LEU A 48 -18.86 59.68 1.39
CA LEU A 48 -18.40 58.40 1.97
C LEU A 48 -19.41 57.73 2.93
N PRO A 49 -19.98 58.42 3.94
CA PRO A 49 -20.97 57.80 4.83
C PRO A 49 -22.27 57.39 4.12
N ALA A 50 -22.64 58.07 3.04
CA ALA A 50 -23.85 57.78 2.27
C ALA A 50 -23.78 56.44 1.52
N LEU A 51 -22.58 55.90 1.26
CA LEU A 51 -22.40 54.56 0.69
C LEU A 51 -23.07 53.47 1.54
N GLY A 52 -23.17 53.67 2.85
CA GLY A 52 -23.79 52.72 3.77
C GLY A 52 -25.33 52.76 3.79
N THR A 53 -25.94 53.83 3.28
CA THR A 53 -27.39 54.05 3.30
C THR A 53 -28.09 53.64 2.00
N VAL A 54 -27.37 53.52 0.88
CA VAL A 54 -27.94 53.12 -0.42
C VAL A 54 -27.95 51.59 -0.56
N PRO A 55 -29.01 50.96 -1.09
CA PRO A 55 -28.98 49.54 -1.44
C PRO A 55 -28.03 49.24 -2.62
N THR A 56 -27.91 50.14 -3.60
CA THR A 56 -27.09 49.97 -4.82
C THR A 56 -26.28 51.24 -5.15
N PRO A 57 -25.17 51.52 -4.43
CA PRO A 57 -24.41 52.78 -4.56
C PRO A 57 -23.50 52.86 -5.82
N THR A 58 -23.84 52.21 -6.94
CA THR A 58 -22.95 52.10 -8.12
C THR A 58 -22.46 53.45 -8.64
N VAL A 59 -23.37 54.41 -8.84
CA VAL A 59 -23.05 55.78 -9.31
C VAL A 59 -22.11 56.52 -8.34
N LEU A 60 -22.29 56.33 -7.02
CA LEU A 60 -21.45 56.95 -5.99
C LEU A 60 -20.06 56.29 -5.91
N VAL A 61 -19.99 54.96 -6.08
CA VAL A 61 -18.75 54.20 -6.15
C VAL A 61 -17.93 54.63 -7.37
N ASP A 62 -18.54 54.73 -8.55
CA ASP A 62 -17.85 55.15 -9.78
C ASP A 62 -17.41 56.62 -9.70
N PHE A 63 -18.22 57.50 -9.09
CA PHE A 63 -17.85 58.89 -8.81
C PHE A 63 -16.60 58.98 -7.92
N LEU A 64 -16.60 58.26 -6.79
CA LEU A 64 -15.49 58.28 -5.84
C LEU A 64 -14.24 57.60 -6.41
N THR A 65 -14.37 56.52 -7.17
CA THR A 65 -13.25 55.80 -7.81
C THR A 65 -12.45 56.72 -8.73
N ARG A 66 -13.13 57.58 -9.51
CA ARG A 66 -12.49 58.59 -10.38
C ARG A 66 -11.84 59.76 -9.61
N ARG A 67 -11.98 59.82 -8.29
CA ARG A 67 -11.53 60.91 -7.42
C ARG A 67 -10.59 60.49 -6.28
N VAL A 68 -10.18 59.21 -6.23
CA VAL A 68 -9.06 58.77 -5.39
C VAL A 68 -7.76 59.31 -5.97
N ASP A 69 -6.96 59.96 -5.14
CA ASP A 69 -5.60 60.41 -5.42
C ASP A 69 -4.76 60.34 -4.12
N ASN A 70 -3.45 60.57 -4.22
CA ASN A 70 -2.54 60.53 -3.05
C ASN A 70 -2.96 61.50 -1.94
N ALA A 71 -3.57 62.63 -2.29
CA ALA A 71 -3.94 63.65 -1.32
C ALA A 71 -5.20 63.27 -0.55
N SER A 72 -6.19 62.65 -1.23
CA SER A 72 -7.47 62.19 -0.69
C SER A 72 -7.44 60.79 -0.08
N LEU A 73 -6.36 60.02 -0.25
CA LEU A 73 -6.21 58.67 0.31
C LEU A 73 -6.55 58.58 1.81
N ALA A 74 -6.14 59.57 2.61
CA ALA A 74 -6.45 59.64 4.05
C ALA A 74 -7.96 59.70 4.35
N ASP A 75 -8.75 60.37 3.51
CA ASP A 75 -10.20 60.46 3.64
C ASP A 75 -10.86 59.07 3.42
N PHE A 76 -10.33 58.28 2.49
CA PHE A 76 -10.76 56.90 2.24
C PHE A 76 -10.27 55.92 3.31
N VAL A 77 -9.03 56.05 3.78
CA VAL A 77 -8.46 55.21 4.86
C VAL A 77 -9.31 55.30 6.14
N ALA A 78 -9.78 56.51 6.50
CA ALA A 78 -10.71 56.67 7.63
C ALA A 78 -11.99 55.83 7.44
N GLY A 79 -12.53 55.78 6.22
CA GLY A 79 -13.70 54.98 5.85
C GLY A 79 -13.49 53.45 5.94
N LEU A 80 -12.25 52.95 5.96
CA LEU A 80 -11.96 51.53 6.23
C LEU A 80 -12.16 51.14 7.71
N THR A 81 -12.28 52.13 8.60
CA THR A 81 -12.56 51.96 10.03
C THR A 81 -13.98 52.38 10.42
N ASP A 82 -14.87 52.58 9.44
CA ASP A 82 -16.26 52.95 9.68
C ASP A 82 -17.03 51.82 10.40
N ARG A 83 -18.00 52.20 11.24
CA ARG A 83 -18.85 51.25 11.98
C ARG A 83 -19.83 50.50 11.08
N ASN A 84 -20.15 51.03 9.90
CA ASN A 84 -21.05 50.39 8.95
C ASN A 84 -20.24 49.52 7.97
N PRO A 85 -20.38 48.17 8.03
CA PRO A 85 -19.60 47.27 7.18
C PRO A 85 -19.87 47.48 5.68
N ARG A 86 -21.04 48.02 5.30
CA ARG A 86 -21.31 48.37 3.90
C ARG A 86 -20.39 49.49 3.40
N VAL A 87 -20.12 50.50 4.23
CA VAL A 87 -19.18 51.59 3.88
C VAL A 87 -17.79 51.00 3.64
N VAL A 88 -17.29 50.17 4.58
CA VAL A 88 -15.99 49.50 4.46
C VAL A 88 -15.88 48.71 3.16
N THR A 89 -16.86 47.85 2.82
CA THR A 89 -16.85 47.06 1.57
C THR A 89 -16.86 47.93 0.31
N GLN A 90 -17.61 49.04 0.29
CA GLN A 90 -17.59 49.95 -0.85
C GLN A 90 -16.26 50.73 -0.95
N VAL A 91 -15.68 51.16 0.17
CA VAL A 91 -14.37 51.83 0.20
C VAL A 91 -13.25 50.89 -0.27
N VAL A 92 -13.27 49.61 0.15
CA VAL A 92 -12.38 48.57 -0.40
C VAL A 92 -12.53 48.46 -1.91
N THR A 93 -13.76 48.40 -2.42
CA THR A 93 -14.04 48.32 -3.86
C THR A 93 -13.51 49.54 -4.62
N ILE A 94 -13.67 50.74 -4.06
CA ILE A 94 -13.18 52.01 -4.63
C ILE A 94 -11.64 52.03 -4.69
N LEU A 95 -10.97 51.70 -3.58
CA LEU A 95 -9.50 51.70 -3.49
C LEU A 95 -8.85 50.57 -4.30
N ALA A 96 -9.51 49.41 -4.41
CA ALA A 96 -9.04 48.30 -5.26
C ALA A 96 -9.12 48.66 -6.76
N ARG A 97 -10.16 49.38 -7.20
CA ARG A 97 -10.37 49.75 -8.61
C ARG A 97 -9.54 50.93 -9.08
N SER A 98 -9.26 51.91 -8.22
CA SER A 98 -8.57 53.13 -8.67
C SER A 98 -7.07 52.89 -8.91
N LYS A 99 -6.58 53.29 -10.09
CA LYS A 99 -5.15 53.29 -10.42
C LYS A 99 -4.43 54.62 -10.11
N SER A 100 -5.15 55.63 -9.63
CA SER A 100 -4.69 57.03 -9.55
C SER A 100 -3.96 57.43 -8.25
N TYR A 101 -3.60 56.45 -7.42
CA TYR A 101 -2.89 56.66 -6.16
C TYR A 101 -1.81 55.58 -5.93
N ASP A 102 -0.84 55.94 -5.10
CA ASP A 102 0.23 55.07 -4.62
C ASP A 102 -0.27 54.19 -3.45
N PRO A 103 -0.26 52.85 -3.57
CA PRO A 103 -0.67 51.96 -2.49
C PRO A 103 0.36 51.77 -1.37
N HIS A 104 1.61 52.22 -1.51
CA HIS A 104 2.65 51.97 -0.50
C HIS A 104 2.32 52.49 0.92
N PRO A 105 1.67 53.66 1.13
CA PRO A 105 1.23 54.08 2.47
C PRO A 105 0.24 53.11 3.14
N LEU A 106 -0.48 52.28 2.38
CA LEU A 106 -1.35 51.24 2.94
C LEU A 106 -0.57 50.06 3.51
N LEU A 107 0.70 49.87 3.13
CA LEU A 107 1.61 48.88 3.72
C LEU A 107 2.00 49.28 5.15
N GLU A 108 2.30 50.56 5.38
CA GLU A 108 2.61 51.09 6.73
C GLU A 108 1.41 50.91 7.67
N LEU A 109 0.18 51.06 7.15
CA LEU A 109 -1.04 50.84 7.92
C LEU A 109 -1.25 49.38 8.35
N LEU A 110 -0.62 48.39 7.73
CA LEU A 110 -0.71 46.99 8.21
C LEU A 110 -0.10 46.81 9.61
N ALA A 111 0.85 47.68 9.97
CA ALA A 111 1.52 47.72 11.27
C ALA A 111 0.74 48.44 12.37
N ALA A 112 -0.38 49.08 12.06
CA ALA A 112 -1.22 49.71 13.07
C ALA A 112 -2.02 48.66 13.88
N PRO A 113 -2.08 48.73 15.23
CA PRO A 113 -2.79 47.74 16.04
C PRO A 113 -4.30 47.60 15.73
N THR A 114 -4.94 48.68 15.28
CA THR A 114 -6.36 48.73 14.91
C THR A 114 -6.59 48.64 13.40
N ALA A 115 -5.59 48.18 12.63
CA ALA A 115 -5.66 48.12 11.18
C ALA A 115 -6.80 47.20 10.69
N PRO A 116 -7.61 47.62 9.70
CA PRO A 116 -8.58 46.76 9.05
C PRO A 116 -7.85 45.81 8.06
N ARG A 117 -7.02 44.90 8.59
CA ARG A 117 -6.03 44.13 7.81
C ARG A 117 -6.66 43.31 6.67
N ALA A 118 -7.84 42.72 6.87
CA ALA A 118 -8.55 42.01 5.79
C ALA A 118 -8.92 42.93 4.60
N ALA A 119 -9.35 44.16 4.89
CA ALA A 119 -9.66 45.16 3.88
C ALA A 119 -8.39 45.67 3.18
N LEU A 120 -7.33 45.95 3.95
CA LEU A 120 -6.03 46.36 3.40
C LEU A 120 -5.43 45.29 2.48
N LEU A 121 -5.45 44.02 2.88
CA LEU A 121 -4.99 42.90 2.05
C LEU A 121 -5.78 42.80 0.73
N GLN A 122 -7.12 42.90 0.77
CA GLN A 122 -7.94 42.90 -0.45
C GLN A 122 -7.58 44.04 -1.42
N ILE A 123 -7.36 45.26 -0.89
CA ILE A 123 -6.94 46.42 -1.69
C ILE A 123 -5.53 46.18 -2.27
N LEU A 124 -4.59 45.75 -1.45
CA LEU A 124 -3.18 45.57 -1.84
C LEU A 124 -3.03 44.46 -2.89
N THR A 125 -3.70 43.32 -2.72
CA THR A 125 -3.72 42.24 -3.73
C THR A 125 -4.33 42.72 -5.06
N ALA A 126 -5.43 43.49 -5.02
CA ALA A 126 -6.00 44.09 -6.24
C ALA A 126 -5.09 45.15 -6.89
N ARG A 127 -4.15 45.74 -6.14
CA ARG A 127 -3.20 46.76 -6.58
C ARG A 127 -1.77 46.21 -6.80
N GLN A 128 -1.62 44.88 -6.90
CA GLN A 128 -0.32 44.18 -7.00
C GLN A 128 0.65 44.74 -8.04
N GLU A 129 0.16 45.19 -9.21
CA GLU A 129 0.98 45.80 -10.28
C GLU A 129 1.78 47.02 -9.84
N ALA A 130 1.33 47.73 -8.80
CA ALA A 130 1.94 48.96 -8.30
C ALA A 130 2.81 48.74 -7.05
N LEU A 131 2.91 47.51 -6.54
CA LEU A 131 3.65 47.19 -5.32
C LEU A 131 5.12 46.88 -5.64
N ARG A 132 6.05 47.52 -4.92
CA ARG A 132 7.48 47.20 -5.02
C ARG A 132 7.82 46.04 -4.08
N PRO A 133 8.42 44.93 -4.57
CA PRO A 133 8.82 43.79 -3.75
C PRO A 133 9.66 44.20 -2.53
N ALA A 134 10.70 45.01 -2.72
CA ALA A 134 11.54 45.51 -1.62
C ALA A 134 10.75 46.19 -0.47
N ALA A 135 9.62 46.85 -0.75
CA ALA A 135 8.80 47.47 0.27
C ALA A 135 7.99 46.44 1.08
N LEU A 136 7.45 45.40 0.43
CA LEU A 136 6.74 44.31 1.12
C LEU A 136 7.71 43.43 1.91
N LEU A 137 8.85 43.08 1.31
CA LEU A 137 9.88 42.25 1.94
C LEU A 137 10.54 42.96 3.12
N GLY A 138 10.59 44.30 3.11
CA GLY A 138 10.96 45.12 4.28
C GLY A 138 10.03 44.92 5.48
N LEU A 139 8.72 44.71 5.28
CA LEU A 139 7.78 44.43 6.38
C LEU A 139 8.08 43.10 7.10
N LEU A 140 8.74 42.15 6.42
CA LEU A 140 9.12 40.86 7.01
C LEU A 140 10.22 40.99 8.08
N GLN A 141 10.95 42.12 8.08
CA GLN A 141 11.98 42.44 9.06
C GLN A 141 11.43 43.15 10.32
N LEU A 142 10.14 43.51 10.34
CA LEU A 142 9.52 44.15 11.50
C LEU A 142 9.29 43.12 12.63
N PRO A 143 9.49 43.46 13.92
CA PRO A 143 9.36 42.51 15.02
C PRO A 143 7.92 42.04 15.28
N ASP A 144 6.91 42.74 14.76
CA ASP A 144 5.50 42.37 14.99
C ASP A 144 5.11 41.09 14.24
N LYS A 145 4.58 40.12 14.97
CA LYS A 145 4.11 38.83 14.43
C LYS A 145 2.86 38.99 13.57
N GLU A 146 1.94 39.90 13.91
CA GLU A 146 0.70 40.07 13.14
C GLU A 146 0.96 40.72 11.77
N THR A 147 1.79 41.76 11.74
CA THR A 147 2.23 42.43 10.51
C THR A 147 3.00 41.48 9.61
N ARG A 148 3.95 40.69 10.15
CA ARG A 148 4.67 39.68 9.36
C ARG A 148 3.73 38.62 8.80
N ALA A 149 2.76 38.11 9.57
CA ALA A 149 1.79 37.14 9.08
C ALA A 149 0.79 37.71 8.05
N ALA A 150 0.55 39.03 8.04
CA ALA A 150 -0.22 39.71 7.00
C ALA A 150 0.64 39.94 5.73
N ALA A 151 1.88 40.41 5.89
CA ALA A 151 2.83 40.62 4.81
C ALA A 151 3.18 39.32 4.07
N LEU A 152 3.42 38.21 4.79
CA LEU A 152 3.66 36.89 4.19
C LEU A 152 2.47 36.44 3.32
N ARG A 153 1.24 36.56 3.82
CA ARG A 153 0.03 36.24 3.05
C ARG A 153 -0.15 37.13 1.81
N LEU A 154 0.22 38.41 1.90
CA LEU A 154 0.21 39.31 0.74
C LEU A 154 1.24 38.87 -0.30
N VAL A 155 2.50 38.69 0.11
CA VAL A 155 3.59 38.23 -0.77
C VAL A 155 3.25 36.88 -1.41
N GLU A 156 2.64 35.95 -0.67
CA GLU A 156 2.20 34.65 -1.19
C GLU A 156 1.21 34.78 -2.36
N GLN A 157 0.30 35.76 -2.30
CA GLN A 157 -0.67 36.04 -3.36
C GLN A 157 -0.06 36.81 -4.54
N VAL A 158 0.75 37.83 -4.27
CA VAL A 158 1.19 38.80 -5.31
C VAL A 158 2.55 38.47 -5.94
N ALA A 159 3.37 37.59 -5.34
CA ALA A 159 4.70 37.29 -5.85
C ALA A 159 4.66 36.73 -7.27
N THR A 160 5.55 37.25 -8.12
CA THR A 160 5.74 36.83 -9.52
C THR A 160 7.16 36.31 -9.72
N GLU A 161 7.44 35.68 -10.87
CA GLU A 161 8.77 35.17 -11.21
C GLU A 161 9.84 36.27 -11.17
N ALA A 162 9.47 37.52 -11.50
CA ALA A 162 10.37 38.67 -11.45
C ALA A 162 10.89 38.98 -10.02
N TRP A 163 10.21 38.51 -8.97
CA TRP A 163 10.58 38.75 -7.57
C TRP A 163 11.58 37.70 -7.05
N LEU A 164 11.89 36.64 -7.83
CA LEU A 164 12.78 35.57 -7.40
C LEU A 164 14.15 36.06 -6.86
N PRO A 165 14.87 37.01 -7.51
CA PRO A 165 16.17 37.49 -7.00
C PRO A 165 16.09 38.13 -5.61
N GLU A 166 14.95 38.72 -5.25
CA GLU A 166 14.71 39.39 -3.97
C GLU A 166 14.14 38.43 -2.91
N LEU A 167 13.48 37.35 -3.34
CA LEU A 167 12.94 36.30 -2.49
C LEU A 167 13.98 35.26 -2.06
N LEU A 168 14.89 34.86 -2.95
CA LEU A 168 15.90 33.83 -2.68
C LEU A 168 16.79 34.08 -1.44
N PRO A 169 17.20 35.33 -1.09
CA PRO A 169 17.92 35.60 0.16
C PRO A 169 17.18 35.13 1.43
N TYR A 170 15.84 35.11 1.41
CA TYR A 170 15.02 34.68 2.56
C TYR A 170 15.01 33.16 2.77
N LEU A 171 15.61 32.35 1.88
CA LEU A 171 15.89 30.93 2.13
C LEU A 171 16.75 30.72 3.39
N ARG A 172 17.56 31.71 3.76
CA ARG A 172 18.43 31.69 4.95
C ARG A 172 17.88 32.50 6.14
N SER A 173 16.60 32.88 6.09
CA SER A 173 15.91 33.55 7.20
C SER A 173 15.94 32.67 8.46
N GLU A 174 16.28 33.24 9.62
CA GLU A 174 16.19 32.53 10.91
C GLU A 174 14.74 32.11 11.22
N ASP A 175 13.76 32.95 10.86
CA ASP A 175 12.34 32.64 11.04
C ASP A 175 11.88 31.58 10.04
N TRP A 176 11.52 30.41 10.57
CA TRP A 176 11.05 29.25 9.80
C TRP A 176 9.70 29.49 9.12
N LEU A 177 8.86 30.39 9.64
CA LEU A 177 7.58 30.71 9.03
C LEU A 177 7.78 31.42 7.68
N ILE A 178 8.80 32.30 7.60
CA ILE A 178 9.19 32.94 6.35
C ILE A 178 9.66 31.88 5.34
N ARG A 179 10.49 30.92 5.76
CA ARG A 179 10.97 29.83 4.89
C ARG A 179 9.84 28.92 4.40
N GLN A 180 8.84 28.65 5.24
CA GLN A 180 7.64 27.88 4.84
C GLN A 180 6.82 28.61 3.77
N HIS A 181 6.46 29.88 3.99
CA HIS A 181 5.71 30.66 3.00
C HIS A 181 6.52 30.85 1.70
N LEU A 182 7.85 30.98 1.80
CA LEU A 182 8.74 31.01 0.65
C LEU A 182 8.67 29.70 -0.16
N ALA A 183 8.68 28.53 0.48
CA ALA A 183 8.43 27.26 -0.22
C ALA A 183 7.07 27.23 -0.94
N GLN A 184 6.01 27.73 -0.31
CA GLN A 184 4.67 27.82 -0.94
C GLN A 184 4.69 28.74 -2.18
N ILE A 185 5.36 29.89 -2.11
CA ILE A 185 5.57 30.81 -3.24
C ILE A 185 6.34 30.12 -4.37
N LEU A 186 7.48 29.51 -4.06
CA LEU A 186 8.33 28.85 -5.06
C LEU A 186 7.58 27.70 -5.75
N GLY A 187 6.79 26.91 -5.01
CA GLY A 187 5.92 25.85 -5.54
C GLY A 187 4.79 26.35 -6.45
N ARG A 188 4.31 27.59 -6.23
CA ARG A 188 3.36 28.26 -7.13
C ARG A 188 4.04 28.79 -8.40
N LEU A 189 5.27 29.31 -8.29
CA LEU A 189 6.00 29.92 -9.41
C LEU A 189 6.57 28.91 -10.40
N ARG A 190 6.93 27.69 -9.96
CA ARG A 190 7.32 26.56 -10.84
C ARG A 190 8.41 26.86 -11.88
N THR A 191 9.35 27.76 -11.58
CA THR A 191 10.52 28.00 -12.44
C THR A 191 11.66 27.02 -12.10
N ALA A 192 12.66 26.88 -12.98
CA ALA A 192 13.84 26.06 -12.69
C ALA A 192 14.58 26.54 -11.42
N ALA A 193 14.73 27.86 -11.24
CA ALA A 193 15.30 28.45 -10.02
C ALA A 193 14.42 28.20 -8.78
N SER A 194 13.09 28.13 -8.96
CA SER A 194 12.17 27.74 -7.89
C SER A 194 12.36 26.29 -7.46
N VAL A 195 12.55 25.38 -8.42
CA VAL A 195 12.80 23.95 -8.16
C VAL A 195 14.12 23.74 -7.40
N GLU A 196 15.20 24.40 -7.84
CA GLU A 196 16.50 24.34 -7.15
C GLU A 196 16.42 24.88 -5.71
N ALA A 197 15.73 26.01 -5.51
CA ALA A 197 15.51 26.59 -4.19
C ALA A 197 14.65 25.69 -3.28
N LEU A 198 13.61 25.05 -3.82
CA LEU A 198 12.79 24.08 -3.09
C LEU A 198 13.60 22.83 -2.69
N ALA A 199 14.47 22.32 -3.56
CA ALA A 199 15.33 21.18 -3.26
C ALA A 199 16.26 21.45 -2.06
N GLN A 200 16.78 22.68 -1.93
CA GLN A 200 17.56 23.09 -0.76
C GLN A 200 16.71 23.03 0.54
N LEU A 201 15.45 23.48 0.48
CA LEU A 201 14.52 23.48 1.63
C LEU A 201 14.04 22.08 2.06
N LEU A 202 14.31 21.04 1.27
CA LEU A 202 14.08 19.65 1.71
C LEU A 202 14.98 19.25 2.89
N THR A 203 16.12 19.91 3.09
CA THR A 203 17.01 19.64 4.23
C THR A 203 16.77 20.55 5.44
N ASP A 204 15.69 21.35 5.43
CA ASP A 204 15.42 22.31 6.50
C ASP A 204 15.18 21.62 7.86
N PRO A 205 15.73 22.13 8.98
CA PRO A 205 15.48 21.55 10.30
C PRO A 205 13.98 21.50 10.69
N GLN A 206 13.17 22.46 10.23
CA GLN A 206 11.75 22.54 10.55
C GLN A 206 10.91 21.73 9.57
N LYS A 207 10.20 20.71 10.08
CA LYS A 207 9.38 19.82 9.24
C LYS A 207 8.33 20.54 8.40
N SER A 208 7.73 21.62 8.91
CA SER A 208 6.75 22.44 8.16
C SER A 208 7.33 23.03 6.88
N VAL A 209 8.62 23.36 6.87
CA VAL A 209 9.33 23.86 5.69
C VAL A 209 9.59 22.72 4.70
N ARG A 210 10.02 21.54 5.19
CA ARG A 210 10.22 20.34 4.36
C ARG A 210 8.92 19.87 3.67
N LEU A 211 7.80 19.83 4.39
CA LEU A 211 6.47 19.50 3.85
C LEU A 211 6.03 20.50 2.77
N ALA A 212 6.24 21.80 2.99
CA ALA A 212 5.93 22.82 2.00
C ALA A 212 6.83 22.69 0.75
N ALA A 213 8.11 22.36 0.93
CA ALA A 213 9.06 22.12 -0.15
C ALA A 213 8.68 20.88 -0.98
N LEU A 214 8.40 19.74 -0.32
CA LEU A 214 7.88 18.52 -0.96
C LEU A 214 6.61 18.79 -1.78
N SER A 215 5.65 19.50 -1.20
CA SER A 215 4.39 19.86 -1.88
C SER A 215 4.62 20.73 -3.13
N GLY A 216 5.59 21.65 -3.07
CA GLY A 216 6.01 22.44 -4.23
C GLY A 216 6.60 21.59 -5.35
N LEU A 217 7.53 20.69 -5.00
CA LEU A 217 8.22 19.82 -5.98
C LEU A 217 7.31 18.74 -6.58
N ALA A 218 6.42 18.14 -5.80
CA ALA A 218 5.43 17.14 -6.26
C ALA A 218 4.39 17.70 -7.25
N ASN A 219 4.43 19.01 -7.52
CA ASN A 219 3.60 19.71 -8.50
C ASN A 219 4.44 20.45 -9.57
N ALA A 220 5.76 20.35 -9.52
CA ALA A 220 6.67 20.93 -10.50
C ALA A 220 6.71 20.03 -11.75
N GLN A 221 6.14 20.50 -12.85
CA GLN A 221 6.13 19.81 -14.15
C GLN A 221 7.44 20.08 -14.92
N LEU A 222 8.58 19.94 -14.24
CA LEU A 222 9.92 20.27 -14.72
C LEU A 222 10.88 19.10 -14.44
N PRO A 223 12.02 19.01 -15.17
CA PRO A 223 13.09 18.09 -14.83
C PRO A 223 13.54 18.30 -13.38
N LEU A 224 13.56 17.21 -12.62
CA LEU A 224 13.75 17.21 -11.18
C LEU A 224 14.84 16.19 -10.82
N ASP A 225 15.78 16.60 -9.97
CA ASP A 225 16.61 15.63 -9.26
C ASP A 225 15.78 14.95 -8.16
N VAL A 226 15.66 13.62 -8.25
CA VAL A 226 14.93 12.81 -7.28
C VAL A 226 15.79 12.34 -6.10
N GLU A 227 17.11 12.49 -6.15
CA GLU A 227 17.99 12.08 -5.04
C GLU A 227 17.59 12.74 -3.70
N PRO A 228 17.33 14.06 -3.63
CA PRO A 228 16.90 14.71 -2.39
C PRO A 228 15.52 14.26 -1.89
N LEU A 229 14.62 13.86 -2.78
CA LEU A 229 13.29 13.35 -2.41
C LEU A 229 13.39 11.92 -1.88
N CYS A 230 14.20 11.07 -2.52
CA CYS A 230 14.51 9.73 -2.01
C CYS A 230 15.18 9.82 -0.62
N ALA A 231 16.07 10.78 -0.38
CA ALA A 231 16.69 10.98 0.93
C ALA A 231 15.65 11.22 2.05
N LEU A 232 14.51 11.85 1.76
CA LEU A 232 13.43 12.08 2.73
C LEU A 232 12.64 10.81 3.11
N LEU A 233 12.85 9.68 2.46
CA LEU A 233 12.39 8.39 2.99
C LEU A 233 13.11 8.01 4.31
N ARG A 234 14.23 8.68 4.64
CA ARG A 234 14.92 8.62 5.94
C ARG A 234 14.49 9.69 6.94
N ASP A 235 13.49 10.52 6.63
CA ASP A 235 13.11 11.61 7.52
C ASP A 235 12.62 11.08 8.89
N PRO A 236 13.06 11.67 10.02
CA PRO A 236 12.62 11.24 11.34
C PRO A 236 11.13 11.56 11.63
N ASP A 237 10.50 12.45 10.86
CA ASP A 237 9.07 12.75 10.98
C ASP A 237 8.27 11.95 9.95
N LEU A 238 7.39 11.07 10.46
CA LEU A 238 6.58 10.18 9.63
C LEU A 238 5.67 10.94 8.65
N THR A 239 5.25 12.17 8.95
CA THR A 239 4.44 12.98 8.02
C THR A 239 5.26 13.38 6.79
N VAL A 240 6.54 13.72 6.99
CA VAL A 240 7.47 14.05 5.88
C VAL A 240 7.79 12.81 5.07
N GLN A 241 8.03 11.67 5.73
CA GLN A 241 8.24 10.38 5.06
C GLN A 241 7.03 9.98 4.20
N SER A 242 5.81 10.03 4.73
CA SER A 242 4.59 9.72 3.96
C SER A 242 4.41 10.66 2.77
N GLN A 243 4.60 11.97 2.95
CA GLN A 243 4.49 12.91 1.83
C GLN A 243 5.61 12.74 0.79
N ALA A 244 6.80 12.27 1.19
CA ALA A 244 7.88 11.93 0.27
C ALA A 244 7.55 10.66 -0.55
N ILE A 245 6.92 9.65 0.05
CA ILE A 245 6.38 8.48 -0.67
C ILE A 245 5.37 8.93 -1.73
N GLU A 246 4.34 9.67 -1.34
CA GLU A 246 3.31 10.19 -2.26
C GLU A 246 3.91 11.03 -3.39
N ALA A 247 4.87 11.90 -3.07
CA ALA A 247 5.57 12.72 -4.06
C ALA A 247 6.34 11.86 -5.07
N LEU A 248 7.14 10.90 -4.62
CA LEU A 248 7.93 10.03 -5.49
C LEU A 248 7.05 9.17 -6.41
N ILE A 249 5.96 8.62 -5.87
CA ILE A 249 4.96 7.85 -6.64
C ILE A 249 4.31 8.73 -7.71
N LYS A 250 3.91 9.95 -7.36
CA LYS A 250 3.27 10.89 -8.28
C LYS A 250 4.22 11.40 -9.37
N ILE A 251 5.49 11.62 -9.04
CA ILE A 251 6.52 12.08 -9.99
C ILE A 251 6.93 10.93 -10.93
N ASN A 252 6.95 9.69 -10.44
CA ASN A 252 7.25 8.46 -11.20
C ASN A 252 8.51 8.57 -12.08
N HIS A 253 9.61 9.07 -11.51
CA HIS A 253 10.82 9.36 -12.28
C HIS A 253 11.63 8.08 -12.55
N PRO A 254 12.13 7.84 -13.79
CA PRO A 254 12.88 6.63 -14.13
C PRO A 254 14.10 6.36 -13.25
N HIS A 255 14.80 7.42 -12.80
CA HIS A 255 16.01 7.26 -11.97
C HIS A 255 15.72 7.03 -10.48
N THR A 256 14.47 7.02 -10.02
CA THR A 256 14.12 6.84 -8.59
C THR A 256 14.78 5.60 -7.98
N LEU A 257 14.80 4.49 -8.72
CA LEU A 257 15.28 3.18 -8.27
C LEU A 257 16.75 3.18 -7.86
N ARG A 258 17.61 3.85 -8.64
CA ARG A 258 19.03 4.05 -8.33
C ARG A 258 19.22 4.63 -6.92
N HIS A 259 18.35 5.54 -6.51
CA HIS A 259 18.41 6.20 -5.20
C HIS A 259 17.63 5.44 -4.11
N LEU A 260 16.70 4.54 -4.48
CA LEU A 260 16.04 3.61 -3.54
C LEU A 260 16.96 2.47 -3.09
N LEU A 261 17.87 1.96 -3.92
CA LEU A 261 18.72 0.81 -3.57
C LEU A 261 19.48 1.00 -2.24
N PRO A 262 20.17 2.13 -1.96
CA PRO A 262 20.81 2.37 -0.66
C PRO A 262 19.80 2.51 0.51
N ILE A 263 18.52 2.81 0.24
CA ILE A 263 17.47 3.00 1.25
C ILE A 263 16.83 1.66 1.62
N LEU A 264 16.77 0.71 0.69
CA LEU A 264 16.38 -0.68 0.97
C LEU A 264 17.37 -1.39 1.92
N GLN A 265 18.63 -0.92 1.97
CA GLN A 265 19.68 -1.37 2.90
C GLN A 265 19.68 -0.64 4.26
N ASP A 266 18.76 0.30 4.52
CA ASP A 266 18.77 1.10 5.76
C ASP A 266 18.51 0.26 7.02
N ASP A 267 19.15 0.57 8.14
CA ASP A 267 18.95 -0.13 9.43
C ASP A 267 17.49 -0.02 9.94
N SER A 268 16.79 1.06 9.60
CA SER A 268 15.43 1.31 10.04
C SER A 268 14.40 0.58 9.19
N GLU A 269 13.59 -0.28 9.83
CA GLU A 269 12.50 -1.01 9.16
C GLU A 269 11.45 -0.07 8.55
N TYR A 270 11.14 1.04 9.22
CA TYR A 270 10.21 2.05 8.70
C TYR A 270 10.72 2.67 7.40
N VAL A 271 12.03 2.93 7.31
CA VAL A 271 12.70 3.47 6.10
C VAL A 271 12.70 2.43 4.98
N ARG A 272 13.09 1.18 5.29
CA ARG A 272 13.03 0.09 4.29
C ARG A 272 11.61 -0.13 3.77
N ARG A 273 10.59 -0.06 4.63
CA ARG A 273 9.18 -0.18 4.23
C ARG A 273 8.76 0.97 3.31
N ALA A 274 9.13 2.20 3.64
CA ALA A 274 8.87 3.37 2.79
C ALA A 274 9.51 3.23 1.40
N ALA A 275 10.75 2.72 1.32
CA ALA A 275 11.41 2.44 0.04
C ALA A 275 10.74 1.31 -0.76
N VAL A 276 10.24 0.25 -0.10
CA VAL A 276 9.46 -0.83 -0.75
C VAL A 276 8.11 -0.31 -1.26
N GLU A 277 7.46 0.61 -0.53
CA GLU A 277 6.19 1.21 -0.93
C GLU A 277 6.34 2.05 -2.21
N VAL A 278 7.37 2.89 -2.30
CA VAL A 278 7.72 3.60 -3.55
C VAL A 278 8.10 2.60 -4.65
N LEU A 279 8.92 1.58 -4.34
CA LEU A 279 9.35 0.59 -5.33
C LEU A 279 8.18 -0.15 -5.97
N ASN A 280 7.20 -0.61 -5.19
CA ASN A 280 6.04 -1.34 -5.69
C ASN A 280 5.15 -0.49 -6.61
N ALA A 281 5.14 0.84 -6.43
CA ALA A 281 4.33 1.76 -7.22
C ALA A 281 5.08 2.37 -8.43
N VAL A 282 6.42 2.44 -8.37
CA VAL A 282 7.31 3.00 -9.41
C VAL A 282 8.00 1.90 -10.24
N GLY A 283 7.69 0.62 -9.99
CA GLY A 283 8.26 -0.54 -10.70
C GLY A 283 7.88 -0.60 -12.18
N THR A 284 8.68 0.02 -13.04
CA THR A 284 8.54 -0.05 -14.52
C THR A 284 9.41 -1.16 -15.11
N THR A 285 9.23 -1.48 -16.39
CA THR A 285 10.12 -2.40 -17.13
C THR A 285 11.57 -1.93 -17.21
N GLU A 286 11.83 -0.63 -17.02
CA GLU A 286 13.18 -0.05 -16.93
C GLU A 286 13.88 -0.47 -15.62
N ALA A 287 13.11 -0.79 -14.58
CA ALA A 287 13.60 -1.22 -13.27
C ALA A 287 14.30 -2.59 -13.26
N ILE A 288 13.97 -3.43 -14.24
CA ILE A 288 14.27 -4.87 -14.22
C ILE A 288 15.77 -5.11 -14.03
N LYS A 289 16.62 -4.35 -14.72
CA LYS A 289 18.08 -4.50 -14.62
C LYS A 289 18.63 -4.21 -13.22
N ASP A 290 18.16 -3.15 -12.58
CA ASP A 290 18.63 -2.75 -11.25
C ASP A 290 18.11 -3.71 -10.18
N LEU A 291 16.89 -4.21 -10.33
CA LEU A 291 16.31 -5.24 -9.46
C LEU A 291 17.00 -6.60 -9.59
N LEU A 292 17.36 -7.02 -10.80
CA LEU A 292 18.16 -8.25 -11.01
C LEU A 292 19.53 -8.13 -10.35
N SER A 293 20.18 -6.96 -10.39
CA SER A 293 21.43 -6.73 -9.66
C SER A 293 21.24 -6.83 -8.13
N ALA A 294 20.08 -6.45 -7.60
CA ALA A 294 19.75 -6.54 -6.17
C ALA A 294 19.45 -7.97 -5.70
N LEU A 295 19.21 -8.93 -6.60
CA LEU A 295 19.14 -10.35 -6.25
C LEU A 295 20.49 -10.92 -5.81
N GLY A 296 21.61 -10.29 -6.19
CA GLY A 296 22.95 -10.64 -5.74
C GLY A 296 23.41 -9.95 -4.45
N ASP A 297 22.54 -9.18 -3.78
CA ASP A 297 22.89 -8.41 -2.58
C ASP A 297 23.23 -9.33 -1.39
N ALA A 298 24.12 -8.89 -0.49
CA ALA A 298 24.48 -9.64 0.70
C ALA A 298 23.33 -9.75 1.73
N ASP A 299 22.47 -8.73 1.86
CA ASP A 299 21.30 -8.78 2.75
C ASP A 299 20.15 -9.56 2.10
N TRP A 300 19.69 -10.60 2.81
CA TRP A 300 18.54 -11.41 2.42
C TRP A 300 17.26 -10.58 2.26
N TRP A 301 17.11 -9.47 3.00
CA TRP A 301 15.93 -8.61 2.90
C TRP A 301 15.88 -7.87 1.57
N VAL A 302 17.02 -7.38 1.09
CA VAL A 302 17.14 -6.71 -0.20
C VAL A 302 16.82 -7.70 -1.33
N ARG A 303 17.42 -8.89 -1.29
CA ARG A 303 17.12 -9.96 -2.27
C ARG A 303 15.63 -10.31 -2.31
N ALA A 304 15.01 -10.55 -1.15
CA ALA A 304 13.59 -10.90 -1.06
C ALA A 304 12.68 -9.80 -1.60
N ARG A 305 12.96 -8.52 -1.30
CA ARG A 305 12.17 -7.40 -1.83
C ARG A 305 12.40 -7.15 -3.31
N ALA A 306 13.60 -7.40 -3.84
CA ALA A 306 13.84 -7.34 -5.28
C ALA A 306 13.12 -8.48 -6.03
N ALA A 307 13.09 -9.67 -5.44
CA ALA A 307 12.32 -10.81 -5.95
C ALA A 307 10.80 -10.53 -5.95
N ASP A 308 10.23 -10.03 -4.85
CA ASP A 308 8.81 -9.63 -4.82
C ASP A 308 8.49 -8.56 -5.87
N ALA A 309 9.34 -7.54 -6.00
CA ALA A 309 9.15 -6.46 -6.97
C ALA A 309 9.19 -7.00 -8.42
N LEU A 310 10.14 -7.87 -8.76
CA LEU A 310 10.19 -8.53 -10.06
C LEU A 310 8.96 -9.42 -10.30
N GLY A 311 8.52 -10.19 -9.30
CA GLY A 311 7.31 -11.01 -9.36
C GLY A 311 6.04 -10.19 -9.60
N ASN A 312 5.92 -9.03 -8.97
CA ASN A 312 4.79 -8.10 -9.12
C ASN A 312 4.81 -7.34 -10.46
N ILE A 313 5.98 -6.95 -10.97
CA ILE A 313 6.13 -6.36 -12.31
C ILE A 313 5.76 -7.39 -13.39
N GLY A 314 6.32 -8.59 -13.27
CA GLY A 314 6.05 -9.74 -14.12
C GLY A 314 6.18 -9.49 -15.63
N GLY A 315 5.45 -10.32 -16.38
CA GLY A 315 5.39 -10.23 -17.85
C GLY A 315 6.66 -10.69 -18.59
N PRO A 316 6.66 -10.59 -19.92
CA PRO A 316 7.68 -11.15 -20.80
C PRO A 316 9.13 -10.86 -20.42
N ILE A 317 9.43 -9.58 -20.17
CA ILE A 317 10.80 -9.11 -20.01
C ILE A 317 11.39 -9.59 -18.68
N VAL A 318 10.58 -9.64 -17.60
CA VAL A 318 11.02 -10.21 -16.32
C VAL A 318 11.32 -11.69 -16.48
N VAL A 319 10.39 -12.46 -17.05
CA VAL A 319 10.55 -13.91 -17.21
C VAL A 319 11.80 -14.22 -18.04
N GLU A 320 11.95 -13.62 -19.21
CA GLU A 320 13.12 -13.81 -20.08
C GLU A 320 14.45 -13.40 -19.42
N SER A 321 14.43 -12.42 -18.51
CA SER A 321 15.63 -11.99 -17.77
C SER A 321 15.93 -12.83 -16.52
N VAL A 322 14.93 -13.52 -15.97
CA VAL A 322 15.06 -14.38 -14.77
C VAL A 322 15.40 -15.83 -15.15
N LEU A 323 14.99 -16.31 -16.32
CA LEU A 323 15.30 -17.67 -16.80
C LEU A 323 16.80 -18.04 -16.72
N PRO A 324 17.77 -17.17 -17.10
CA PRO A 324 19.20 -17.48 -16.95
C PRO A 324 19.65 -17.67 -15.49
N LEU A 325 18.97 -17.04 -14.53
CA LEU A 325 19.31 -17.12 -13.10
C LEU A 325 18.97 -18.48 -12.48
N LEU A 326 18.17 -19.32 -13.15
CA LEU A 326 17.96 -20.72 -12.76
C LEU A 326 19.22 -21.59 -12.87
N HIS A 327 20.29 -21.08 -13.50
CA HIS A 327 21.57 -21.79 -13.63
C HIS A 327 22.73 -21.01 -12.98
N ASP A 328 22.43 -20.04 -12.12
CA ASP A 328 23.45 -19.28 -11.39
C ASP A 328 24.25 -20.18 -10.41
N PRO A 329 25.57 -20.02 -10.27
CA PRO A 329 26.36 -20.78 -9.29
C PRO A 329 25.88 -20.61 -7.83
N ASP A 330 25.35 -19.44 -7.44
CA ASP A 330 24.79 -19.23 -6.10
C ASP A 330 23.38 -19.82 -6.01
N ALA A 331 23.22 -20.82 -5.13
CA ALA A 331 21.93 -21.41 -4.82
C ALA A 331 20.90 -20.37 -4.36
N LEU A 332 21.32 -19.30 -3.66
CA LEU A 332 20.41 -18.24 -3.23
C LEU A 332 19.78 -17.47 -4.40
N ILE A 333 20.55 -17.24 -5.46
CA ILE A 333 20.06 -16.58 -6.68
C ILE A 333 19.08 -17.51 -7.41
N ARG A 334 19.42 -18.80 -7.55
CA ARG A 334 18.50 -19.81 -8.13
C ARG A 334 17.18 -19.91 -7.37
N ARG A 335 17.20 -19.87 -6.03
CA ARG A 335 15.98 -19.85 -5.20
C ARG A 335 15.10 -18.64 -5.48
N CYS A 336 15.68 -17.43 -5.50
CA CYS A 336 14.93 -16.22 -5.84
C CYS A 336 14.37 -16.28 -7.27
N ALA A 337 15.10 -16.85 -8.23
CA ALA A 337 14.60 -17.03 -9.60
C ALA A 337 13.35 -17.93 -9.66
N VAL A 338 13.36 -19.07 -8.95
CA VAL A 338 12.19 -19.95 -8.86
C VAL A 338 11.01 -19.26 -8.15
N GLU A 339 11.25 -18.50 -7.08
CA GLU A 339 10.22 -17.75 -6.37
C GLU A 339 9.56 -16.68 -7.27
N ILE A 340 10.35 -15.91 -8.03
CA ILE A 340 9.83 -14.94 -9.01
C ILE A 340 8.97 -15.65 -10.07
N LEU A 341 9.47 -16.73 -10.67
CA LEU A 341 8.75 -17.44 -11.74
C LEU A 341 7.43 -18.04 -11.24
N ASN A 342 7.40 -18.61 -10.02
CA ASN A 342 6.18 -19.08 -9.36
C ASN A 342 5.15 -17.95 -9.15
N THR A 343 5.61 -16.75 -8.77
CA THR A 343 4.74 -15.58 -8.61
C THR A 343 4.20 -15.07 -9.94
N THR A 344 5.03 -14.99 -11.00
CA THR A 344 4.59 -14.52 -12.33
C THR A 344 3.63 -15.46 -13.05
N ARG A 345 3.69 -16.77 -12.77
CA ARG A 345 2.86 -17.83 -13.38
C ARG A 345 2.88 -17.84 -14.92
N ASP A 346 4.02 -17.51 -15.51
CA ASP A 346 4.18 -17.49 -16.97
C ASP A 346 4.54 -18.89 -17.51
N THR A 347 3.76 -19.41 -18.45
CA THR A 347 3.92 -20.77 -18.99
C THR A 347 5.19 -20.97 -19.85
N ARG A 348 5.92 -19.89 -20.17
CA ARG A 348 7.28 -19.98 -20.75
C ARG A 348 8.32 -20.48 -19.76
N ALA A 349 8.06 -20.38 -18.45
CA ALA A 349 8.98 -20.86 -17.42
C ALA A 349 9.00 -22.39 -17.30
N VAL A 350 7.98 -23.09 -17.79
CA VAL A 350 7.77 -24.53 -17.58
C VAL A 350 8.99 -25.36 -17.98
N ASP A 351 9.52 -25.19 -19.18
CA ASP A 351 10.58 -26.06 -19.69
C ASP A 351 11.92 -25.83 -18.95
N ALA A 352 12.16 -24.61 -18.46
CA ALA A 352 13.32 -24.29 -17.64
C ALA A 352 13.16 -24.74 -16.18
N LEU A 353 11.94 -24.63 -15.62
CA LEU A 353 11.60 -25.16 -14.28
C LEU A 353 11.69 -26.68 -14.23
N ILE A 354 11.35 -27.37 -15.32
CA ILE A 354 11.61 -28.81 -15.49
C ILE A 354 13.13 -29.08 -15.41
N GLY A 355 13.95 -28.25 -16.05
CA GLY A 355 15.42 -28.38 -16.04
C GLY A 355 16.10 -28.20 -14.68
N VAL A 356 15.44 -27.57 -13.69
CA VAL A 356 15.94 -27.45 -12.30
C VAL A 356 15.31 -28.45 -11.33
N LEU A 357 14.56 -29.44 -11.82
CA LEU A 357 14.11 -30.56 -10.98
C LEU A 357 15.27 -31.45 -10.49
N ASP A 358 16.41 -31.46 -11.19
CA ASP A 358 17.63 -32.17 -10.79
C ASP A 358 18.67 -31.24 -10.08
N ASP A 359 18.25 -30.08 -9.55
CA ASP A 359 19.17 -29.15 -8.86
C ASP A 359 19.77 -29.77 -7.59
N ALA A 360 21.07 -29.51 -7.36
CA ALA A 360 21.80 -29.95 -6.18
C ALA A 360 21.30 -29.32 -4.86
N ASP A 361 20.62 -28.17 -4.93
CA ASP A 361 19.96 -27.53 -3.79
C ASP A 361 18.50 -27.98 -3.68
N TRP A 362 18.23 -28.82 -2.68
CA TRP A 362 16.91 -29.42 -2.44
C TRP A 362 15.74 -28.41 -2.38
N TRP A 363 15.97 -27.15 -1.96
CA TRP A 363 14.92 -26.13 -1.92
C TRP A 363 14.59 -25.59 -3.30
N VAL A 364 15.59 -25.48 -4.19
CA VAL A 364 15.38 -25.12 -5.61
C VAL A 364 14.53 -26.21 -6.26
N GLN A 365 14.89 -27.48 -6.06
CA GLN A 365 14.11 -28.65 -6.53
C GLN A 365 12.66 -28.61 -6.01
N GLU A 366 12.43 -28.51 -4.70
CA GLU A 366 11.06 -28.49 -4.15
C GLU A 366 10.23 -27.28 -4.60
N ARG A 367 10.80 -26.08 -4.64
CA ARG A 367 10.07 -24.90 -5.11
C ARG A 367 9.80 -24.95 -6.62
N ALA A 368 10.64 -25.62 -7.41
CA ALA A 368 10.37 -25.86 -8.82
C ALA A 368 9.19 -26.82 -9.00
N VAL A 369 9.10 -27.88 -8.18
CA VAL A 369 7.93 -28.79 -8.13
C VAL A 369 6.64 -28.01 -7.79
N ASP A 370 6.66 -27.15 -6.77
CA ASP A 370 5.51 -26.30 -6.44
C ASP A 370 5.14 -25.31 -7.56
N ALA A 371 6.13 -24.68 -8.19
CA ALA A 371 5.92 -23.72 -9.27
C ALA A 371 5.28 -24.40 -10.50
N LEU A 372 5.74 -25.60 -10.87
CA LEU A 372 5.15 -26.40 -11.94
C LEU A 372 3.72 -26.82 -11.61
N ALA A 373 3.43 -27.18 -10.36
CA ALA A 373 2.07 -27.48 -9.91
C ALA A 373 1.15 -26.25 -9.97
N ALA A 374 1.64 -25.08 -9.53
CA ALA A 374 0.90 -23.81 -9.53
C ALA A 374 0.65 -23.25 -10.95
N LEU A 375 1.52 -23.59 -11.91
CA LEU A 375 1.35 -23.29 -13.34
C LEU A 375 0.25 -24.16 -13.98
N GLY A 376 -0.06 -25.33 -13.44
CA GLY A 376 -1.13 -26.21 -13.94
C GLY A 376 -0.81 -26.94 -15.25
N GLU A 377 0.45 -26.95 -15.68
CA GLU A 377 0.85 -27.41 -17.01
C GLU A 377 1.26 -28.88 -17.02
N HIS A 378 0.45 -29.74 -17.66
CA HIS A 378 0.69 -31.19 -17.76
C HIS A 378 2.04 -31.58 -18.41
N ARG A 379 2.72 -30.66 -19.11
CA ARG A 379 4.07 -30.86 -19.64
C ARG A 379 5.10 -31.27 -18.58
N ALA A 380 4.88 -30.89 -17.31
CA ALA A 380 5.74 -31.26 -16.19
C ALA A 380 5.57 -32.72 -15.72
N VAL A 381 4.45 -33.38 -16.04
CA VAL A 381 4.09 -34.69 -15.47
C VAL A 381 5.15 -35.77 -15.72
N PRO A 382 5.74 -35.94 -16.92
CA PRO A 382 6.78 -36.94 -17.14
C PRO A 382 8.01 -36.73 -16.24
N ALA A 383 8.52 -35.50 -16.13
CA ALA A 383 9.69 -35.19 -15.32
C ALA A 383 9.41 -35.33 -13.81
N LEU A 384 8.19 -35.02 -13.36
CA LEU A 384 7.76 -35.28 -11.99
C LEU A 384 7.65 -36.78 -11.69
N LEU A 385 7.26 -37.61 -12.66
CA LEU A 385 7.24 -39.07 -12.51
C LEU A 385 8.66 -39.66 -12.46
N ASP A 386 9.58 -39.15 -13.28
CA ASP A 386 10.99 -39.52 -13.22
C ASP A 386 11.58 -39.16 -11.84
N LEU A 387 11.35 -37.93 -11.34
CA LEU A 387 11.79 -37.51 -10.01
C LEU A 387 11.16 -38.34 -8.87
N LEU A 388 9.89 -38.73 -8.99
CA LEU A 388 9.22 -39.64 -8.04
C LEU A 388 9.93 -41.00 -7.95
N SER A 389 10.41 -41.52 -9.09
CA SER A 389 11.11 -42.81 -9.17
C SER A 389 12.51 -42.81 -8.55
N GLN A 390 13.14 -41.63 -8.42
CA GLN A 390 14.46 -41.48 -7.81
C GLN A 390 14.45 -41.58 -6.27
N HIS A 391 13.26 -41.65 -5.64
CA HIS A 391 13.09 -41.76 -4.19
C HIS A 391 13.82 -40.67 -3.37
N THR A 392 13.82 -39.43 -3.87
CA THR A 392 14.42 -38.27 -3.20
C THR A 392 13.61 -37.81 -1.98
N ALA A 393 14.16 -36.89 -1.18
CA ALA A 393 13.44 -36.27 -0.07
C ALA A 393 12.16 -35.53 -0.52
N ALA A 394 12.11 -35.05 -1.78
CA ALA A 394 11.00 -34.30 -2.36
C ALA A 394 9.77 -35.16 -2.72
N VAL A 395 9.80 -36.49 -2.54
CA VAL A 395 8.68 -37.40 -2.88
C VAL A 395 7.31 -36.92 -2.37
N PRO A 396 7.11 -36.45 -1.11
CA PRO A 396 5.81 -35.95 -0.65
C PRO A 396 5.33 -34.71 -1.41
N THR A 397 6.25 -33.81 -1.77
CA THR A 397 5.99 -32.60 -2.55
C THR A 397 5.62 -32.96 -3.99
N VAL A 398 6.34 -33.91 -4.60
CA VAL A 398 6.05 -34.43 -5.95
C VAL A 398 4.69 -35.14 -6.01
N LEU A 399 4.36 -35.97 -5.02
CA LEU A 399 3.04 -36.62 -4.92
C LEU A 399 1.90 -35.58 -4.86
N ARG A 400 2.09 -34.50 -4.10
CA ARG A 400 1.12 -33.40 -3.99
C ARG A 400 0.99 -32.60 -5.28
N ALA A 401 2.12 -32.30 -5.94
CA ALA A 401 2.17 -31.60 -7.22
C ALA A 401 1.48 -32.40 -8.33
N LEU A 402 1.77 -33.70 -8.46
CA LEU A 402 1.03 -34.60 -9.34
C LEU A 402 -0.46 -34.59 -9.00
N GLY A 403 -0.81 -34.63 -7.70
CA GLY A 403 -2.18 -34.54 -7.19
C GLY A 403 -2.93 -33.28 -7.61
N THR A 404 -2.26 -32.13 -7.65
CA THR A 404 -2.83 -30.83 -8.06
C THR A 404 -2.89 -30.66 -9.58
N LEU A 405 -1.91 -31.20 -10.32
CA LEU A 405 -1.90 -31.20 -11.79
C LEU A 405 -3.03 -32.04 -12.40
N GLY A 406 -3.60 -33.01 -11.67
CA GLY A 406 -4.81 -33.71 -12.09
C GLY A 406 -4.63 -34.75 -13.21
N ASP A 407 -3.39 -35.09 -13.60
CA ASP A 407 -3.13 -36.07 -14.66
C ASP A 407 -3.24 -37.52 -14.16
N ALA A 408 -4.27 -38.23 -14.63
CA ALA A 408 -4.51 -39.62 -14.31
C ALA A 408 -3.38 -40.58 -14.75
N GLN A 409 -2.51 -40.20 -15.71
CA GLN A 409 -1.35 -40.99 -16.09
C GLN A 409 -0.35 -41.20 -14.95
N ALA A 410 -0.37 -40.35 -13.91
CA ALA A 410 0.47 -40.51 -12.73
C ALA A 410 0.03 -41.66 -11.79
N VAL A 411 -1.22 -42.13 -11.90
CA VAL A 411 -1.81 -43.08 -10.93
C VAL A 411 -1.01 -44.38 -10.77
N PRO A 412 -0.48 -45.05 -11.82
CA PRO A 412 0.32 -46.26 -11.67
C PRO A 412 1.61 -46.06 -10.83
N ALA A 413 2.33 -44.95 -11.04
CA ALA A 413 3.55 -44.64 -10.29
C ALA A 413 3.25 -44.26 -8.83
N ILE A 414 2.15 -43.56 -8.58
CA ILE A 414 1.69 -43.23 -7.24
C ILE A 414 1.25 -44.51 -6.50
N VAL A 415 0.60 -45.46 -7.18
CA VAL A 415 0.27 -46.78 -6.63
C VAL A 415 1.52 -47.58 -6.25
N GLN A 416 2.57 -47.58 -7.09
CA GLN A 416 3.85 -48.21 -6.74
C GLN A 416 4.48 -47.54 -5.50
N THR A 417 4.47 -46.21 -5.47
CA THR A 417 5.01 -45.42 -4.34
C THR A 417 4.23 -45.67 -3.04
N LEU A 418 2.91 -45.82 -3.12
CA LEU A 418 2.04 -46.17 -2.00
C LEU A 418 2.42 -47.53 -1.38
N SER A 419 2.74 -48.53 -2.20
CA SER A 419 3.14 -49.86 -1.73
C SER A 419 4.56 -49.90 -1.13
N GLN A 420 5.44 -48.96 -1.47
CA GLN A 420 6.85 -48.96 -1.09
C GLN A 420 7.23 -47.87 -0.06
N GLY A 421 6.37 -46.87 0.12
CA GLY A 421 6.63 -45.69 0.96
C GLY A 421 6.43 -45.89 2.47
N THR A 422 7.01 -44.98 3.25
CA THR A 422 6.76 -44.84 4.70
C THR A 422 5.33 -44.34 4.96
N PRO A 423 4.78 -44.43 6.19
CA PRO A 423 3.43 -43.96 6.50
C PRO A 423 3.15 -42.49 6.10
N ALA A 424 4.16 -41.61 6.18
CA ALA A 424 4.03 -40.23 5.72
C ALA A 424 3.87 -40.14 4.18
N ILE A 425 4.69 -40.88 3.43
CA ILE A 425 4.59 -40.96 1.96
C ILE A 425 3.26 -41.62 1.55
N GLN A 426 2.81 -42.63 2.30
CA GLN A 426 1.52 -43.29 2.08
C GLN A 426 0.35 -42.30 2.25
N LYS A 427 0.36 -41.46 3.30
CA LYS A 427 -0.68 -40.43 3.51
C LYS A 427 -0.79 -39.49 2.30
N GLU A 428 0.33 -39.02 1.74
CA GLU A 428 0.29 -38.11 0.59
C GLU A 428 -0.04 -38.82 -0.73
N ALA A 429 0.41 -40.06 -0.93
CA ALA A 429 0.01 -40.88 -2.06
C ALA A 429 -1.51 -41.16 -2.04
N LEU A 430 -2.11 -41.42 -0.87
CA LEU A 430 -3.56 -41.57 -0.71
C LEU A 430 -4.32 -40.28 -1.07
N ARG A 431 -3.82 -39.11 -0.63
CA ARG A 431 -4.40 -37.80 -0.98
C ARG A 431 -4.31 -37.52 -2.48
N ALA A 432 -3.16 -37.79 -3.10
CA ALA A 432 -2.96 -37.64 -4.54
C ALA A 432 -3.91 -38.56 -5.34
N LEU A 433 -4.02 -39.84 -4.97
CA LEU A 433 -4.95 -40.78 -5.60
C LEU A 433 -6.43 -40.34 -5.47
N ALA A 434 -6.83 -39.74 -4.34
CA ALA A 434 -8.20 -39.25 -4.16
C ALA A 434 -8.58 -38.17 -5.19
N LEU A 435 -7.61 -37.33 -5.59
CA LEU A 435 -7.77 -36.28 -6.59
C LEU A 435 -7.65 -36.83 -8.03
N LEU A 436 -6.60 -37.62 -8.29
CA LEU A 436 -6.18 -38.04 -9.64
C LEU A 436 -6.95 -39.21 -10.24
N THR A 437 -7.48 -40.09 -9.39
CA THR A 437 -8.06 -41.35 -9.87
C THR A 437 -9.29 -41.06 -10.72
N ASP A 438 -9.24 -41.48 -11.98
CA ASP A 438 -10.33 -41.45 -12.95
C ASP A 438 -11.03 -42.83 -13.05
N ALA A 439 -11.96 -42.98 -13.99
CA ALA A 439 -12.63 -44.27 -14.23
C ALA A 439 -11.69 -45.36 -14.79
N SER A 440 -10.62 -44.97 -15.50
CA SER A 440 -9.64 -45.87 -16.12
C SER A 440 -8.78 -46.57 -15.07
N TYR A 441 -8.29 -45.81 -14.08
CA TYR A 441 -7.42 -46.32 -13.03
C TYR A 441 -8.13 -46.64 -11.70
N ALA A 442 -9.44 -46.38 -11.59
CA ALA A 442 -10.24 -46.66 -10.37
C ALA A 442 -10.00 -48.05 -9.78
N ALA A 443 -10.00 -49.11 -10.59
CA ALA A 443 -9.80 -50.48 -10.11
C ALA A 443 -8.38 -50.71 -9.56
N LEU A 444 -7.36 -50.11 -10.19
CA LEU A 444 -5.97 -50.21 -9.76
C LEU A 444 -5.75 -49.49 -8.42
N ALA A 445 -6.23 -48.25 -8.33
CA ALA A 445 -6.14 -47.45 -7.11
C ALA A 445 -6.90 -48.12 -5.95
N GLN A 446 -8.14 -48.57 -6.17
CA GLN A 446 -8.93 -49.27 -5.15
C GLN A 446 -8.22 -50.54 -4.63
N GLN A 447 -7.63 -51.36 -5.52
CA GLN A 447 -6.91 -52.56 -5.13
C GLN A 447 -5.65 -52.26 -4.31
N ALA A 448 -4.89 -51.21 -4.66
CA ALA A 448 -3.71 -50.80 -3.92
C ALA A 448 -4.06 -50.24 -2.52
N ILE A 449 -5.10 -49.38 -2.44
CA ILE A 449 -5.55 -48.80 -1.17
C ILE A 449 -6.07 -49.90 -0.22
N LEU A 450 -6.74 -50.93 -0.75
CA LEU A 450 -7.19 -52.12 0.01
C LEU A 450 -6.04 -52.94 0.63
N GLN A 451 -4.80 -52.80 0.15
CA GLN A 451 -3.64 -53.42 0.79
C GLN A 451 -3.12 -52.54 1.95
N VAL A 452 -3.23 -51.21 1.83
CA VAL A 452 -2.80 -50.27 2.87
C VAL A 452 -3.75 -50.25 4.08
N THR A 453 -5.05 -50.54 3.91
CA THR A 453 -5.98 -50.70 5.05
C THR A 453 -5.67 -51.89 5.96
N GLN A 454 -4.75 -52.77 5.55
CA GLN A 454 -4.20 -53.88 6.33
C GLN A 454 -2.89 -53.52 7.07
N SER A 455 -2.41 -52.27 6.95
CA SER A 455 -1.23 -51.77 7.65
C SER A 455 -1.49 -51.53 9.14
N ALA A 456 -0.40 -51.39 9.91
CA ALA A 456 -0.43 -51.30 11.37
C ALA A 456 -0.67 -49.87 11.92
N ASP A 457 -0.53 -48.82 11.10
CA ASP A 457 -0.73 -47.43 11.53
C ASP A 457 -2.21 -47.02 11.48
N SER A 458 -2.77 -46.60 12.61
CA SER A 458 -4.21 -46.30 12.72
C SER A 458 -4.64 -45.09 11.91
N GLU A 459 -3.79 -44.06 11.79
CA GLU A 459 -4.10 -42.86 11.01
C GLU A 459 -4.06 -43.11 9.50
N THR A 460 -2.99 -43.74 9.00
CA THR A 460 -2.86 -44.08 7.58
C THR A 460 -3.98 -45.01 7.14
N LYS A 461 -4.37 -45.97 8.00
CA LYS A 461 -5.52 -46.84 7.78
C LYS A 461 -6.83 -46.05 7.68
N ALA A 462 -7.11 -45.14 8.62
CA ALA A 462 -8.34 -44.34 8.59
C ALA A 462 -8.44 -43.46 7.33
N LEU A 463 -7.32 -42.88 6.90
CA LEU A 463 -7.25 -42.13 5.63
C LEU A 463 -7.47 -43.04 4.42
N ALA A 464 -6.84 -44.23 4.39
CA ALA A 464 -7.01 -45.19 3.31
C ALA A 464 -8.48 -45.67 3.19
N GLU A 465 -9.15 -45.97 4.32
CA GLU A 465 -10.57 -46.32 4.34
C GLU A 465 -11.46 -45.18 3.83
N SER A 466 -11.18 -43.94 4.22
CA SER A 466 -11.92 -42.75 3.77
C SER A 466 -11.76 -42.51 2.26
N VAL A 467 -10.53 -42.57 1.74
CA VAL A 467 -10.25 -42.40 0.30
C VAL A 467 -10.87 -43.56 -0.50
N LEU A 468 -10.79 -44.80 -0.01
CA LEU A 468 -11.41 -45.95 -0.66
C LEU A 468 -12.94 -45.81 -0.75
N GLN A 469 -13.61 -45.40 0.34
CA GLN A 469 -15.05 -45.11 0.31
C GLN A 469 -15.39 -44.00 -0.69
N THR A 470 -14.57 -42.94 -0.77
CA THR A 470 -14.74 -41.87 -1.76
C THR A 470 -14.64 -42.39 -3.19
N LEU A 471 -13.62 -43.20 -3.51
CA LEU A 471 -13.44 -43.77 -4.86
C LEU A 471 -14.51 -44.83 -5.20
N LEU A 472 -14.96 -45.62 -4.23
CA LEU A 472 -16.07 -46.57 -4.41
C LEU A 472 -17.39 -45.82 -4.65
N ARG A 473 -17.65 -44.70 -3.96
CA ARG A 473 -18.82 -43.85 -4.25
C ARG A 473 -18.74 -43.17 -5.62
N LYS A 474 -17.54 -42.76 -6.06
CA LYS A 474 -17.32 -42.06 -7.33
C LYS A 474 -17.34 -42.98 -8.55
N TYR A 475 -16.93 -44.26 -8.40
CA TYR A 475 -16.71 -45.18 -9.52
C TYR A 475 -17.29 -46.60 -9.36
N GLY A 476 -17.83 -46.97 -8.21
CA GLY A 476 -18.22 -48.36 -7.88
C GLY A 476 -19.47 -48.90 -8.60
N GLU A 477 -20.36 -48.04 -9.09
CA GLU A 477 -21.64 -48.47 -9.69
C GLU A 477 -21.52 -49.00 -11.13
N ARG A 478 -20.34 -48.99 -11.75
CA ARG A 478 -20.15 -49.34 -13.17
C ARG A 478 -19.65 -50.77 -13.47
N ARG A 479 -19.94 -51.74 -12.61
CA ARG A 479 -19.65 -53.18 -12.86
C ARG A 479 -20.83 -54.14 -12.65
N GLN A 480 -21.91 -53.95 -13.41
CA GLN A 480 -22.78 -55.06 -13.83
C GLN A 480 -23.26 -54.87 -15.28
N HIS A 481 -22.47 -55.33 -16.25
CA HIS A 481 -22.92 -55.98 -17.50
C HIS A 481 -21.71 -56.34 -18.39
N VAL A 482 -21.02 -57.42 -18.02
CA VAL A 482 -20.26 -58.22 -18.99
C VAL A 482 -20.80 -59.64 -18.87
N THR A 483 -21.55 -60.06 -19.88
CA THR A 483 -22.20 -61.38 -19.93
C THR A 483 -21.18 -62.48 -20.25
N PRO A 484 -21.07 -63.55 -19.45
CA PRO A 484 -20.53 -64.81 -19.93
C PRO A 484 -21.61 -65.54 -20.74
N HIS A 485 -21.34 -65.84 -22.01
CA HIS A 485 -22.18 -66.77 -22.77
C HIS A 485 -22.02 -68.20 -22.24
N THR A 486 -23.12 -68.88 -21.90
CA THR A 486 -23.52 -70.15 -22.53
C THR A 486 -24.87 -70.65 -22.01
N SER A 487 -25.74 -71.11 -22.95
CA SER A 487 -26.83 -72.10 -22.84
C SER A 487 -27.71 -72.14 -21.56
N ILE A 488 -29.04 -72.14 -21.63
CA ILE A 488 -29.90 -73.09 -22.37
C ILE A 488 -31.19 -72.39 -22.87
N ALA A 489 -31.81 -72.99 -23.90
CA ALA A 489 -33.12 -72.64 -24.49
C ALA A 489 -34.25 -72.44 -23.43
N THR A 490 -35.38 -71.77 -23.71
CA THR A 490 -36.33 -72.12 -24.79
C THR A 490 -37.35 -70.99 -25.06
N THR A 491 -37.63 -70.76 -26.35
CA THR A 491 -38.88 -70.30 -27.03
C THR A 491 -40.01 -69.71 -26.15
N THR A 492 -40.55 -68.52 -26.45
CA THR A 492 -41.69 -68.30 -27.40
C THR A 492 -41.81 -66.77 -27.64
N LEU A 493 -41.56 -66.22 -28.84
CA LEU A 493 -42.54 -65.78 -29.87
C LEU A 493 -43.62 -64.81 -29.30
N LEU A 494 -43.96 -63.61 -29.81
CA LEU A 494 -43.86 -62.87 -31.10
C LEU A 494 -44.07 -61.35 -30.78
N SER A 495 -43.90 -60.30 -31.62
CA SER A 495 -43.43 -60.14 -33.02
C SER A 495 -43.13 -58.67 -33.40
N GLN A 496 -42.04 -58.45 -34.16
CA GLN A 496 -41.92 -57.61 -35.38
C GLN A 496 -42.06 -56.06 -35.39
N HIS A 497 -41.08 -55.42 -36.05
CA HIS A 497 -41.16 -54.24 -36.96
C HIS A 497 -41.74 -52.89 -36.46
N SER A 498 -41.34 -51.70 -36.94
CA SER A 498 -40.19 -51.25 -37.78
C SER A 498 -40.10 -49.71 -37.73
N LEU A 499 -38.91 -49.17 -38.01
CA LEU A 499 -38.63 -47.93 -38.77
C LEU A 499 -39.24 -46.55 -38.38
N LEU A 500 -38.32 -45.56 -38.31
CA LEU A 500 -38.42 -44.17 -38.79
C LEU A 500 -39.38 -43.16 -38.11
N GLY A 501 -38.77 -42.24 -37.36
CA GLY A 501 -38.91 -40.77 -37.42
C GLY A 501 -40.29 -40.09 -37.38
N ASP A 502 -40.44 -39.11 -36.46
CA ASP A 502 -40.71 -37.72 -36.87
C ASP A 502 -40.30 -36.71 -35.78
N SER A 503 -40.41 -35.44 -36.16
CA SER A 503 -40.20 -34.16 -35.51
C SER A 503 -41.00 -33.93 -34.21
N GLY A 504 -40.59 -32.94 -33.41
CA GLY A 504 -41.42 -32.37 -32.34
C GLY A 504 -42.54 -31.47 -32.87
N PRO A 505 -43.24 -30.65 -32.04
CA PRO A 505 -42.86 -30.22 -30.68
C PRO A 505 -44.03 -30.19 -29.65
N MET A 506 -43.82 -29.47 -28.53
CA MET A 506 -44.79 -28.63 -27.77
C MET A 506 -45.40 -29.07 -26.40
N ILE A 507 -44.95 -28.29 -25.37
CA ILE A 507 -45.57 -27.73 -24.14
C ILE A 507 -45.81 -28.54 -22.83
N GLN A 508 -45.51 -27.81 -21.73
CA GLN A 508 -45.91 -27.92 -20.31
C GLN A 508 -45.12 -28.91 -19.43
N GLY A 509 -44.59 -28.51 -18.24
CA GLY A 509 -44.57 -27.19 -17.60
C GLY A 509 -43.87 -27.18 -16.24
N SER A 510 -43.79 -25.99 -15.61
CA SER A 510 -43.38 -25.72 -14.21
C SER A 510 -42.01 -26.20 -13.69
N ALA A 511 -41.07 -25.26 -13.53
CA ALA A 511 -40.29 -25.10 -12.30
C ALA A 511 -39.81 -23.63 -12.19
N THR A 512 -40.00 -23.03 -11.02
CA THR A 512 -39.78 -21.60 -10.72
C THR A 512 -38.32 -21.16 -10.84
N THR A 513 -38.07 -20.12 -11.61
CA THR A 513 -36.85 -19.29 -11.55
C THR A 513 -37.11 -18.06 -10.68
N GLU A 514 -36.34 -17.87 -9.62
CA GLU A 514 -36.05 -16.53 -9.10
C GLU A 514 -34.56 -16.25 -9.25
N SER A 515 -34.26 -15.25 -10.08
CA SER A 515 -32.93 -14.71 -10.33
C SER A 515 -32.93 -13.27 -9.83
N LEU A 516 -32.04 -12.94 -8.90
CA LEU A 516 -31.78 -11.55 -8.50
C LEU A 516 -30.27 -11.28 -8.44
N PHE A 517 -29.69 -11.11 -9.62
CA PHE A 517 -28.53 -10.23 -9.79
C PHE A 517 -29.04 -8.81 -10.08
N HIS A 518 -28.92 -7.91 -9.11
CA HIS A 518 -28.44 -6.54 -9.33
C HIS A 518 -28.29 -5.80 -7.99
N GLY A 519 -27.15 -5.16 -7.80
CA GLY A 519 -26.79 -4.48 -6.55
C GLY A 519 -25.44 -3.80 -6.66
N THR A 520 -25.31 -2.91 -7.64
CA THR A 520 -24.19 -1.98 -7.72
C THR A 520 -24.28 -1.00 -6.54
N THR A 521 -23.35 -1.08 -5.59
CA THR A 521 -23.24 -0.10 -4.51
C THR A 521 -22.04 0.80 -4.75
N GLU A 522 -22.31 2.09 -4.85
CA GLU A 522 -21.33 3.15 -5.06
C GLU A 522 -20.38 3.25 -3.87
N ILE A 523 -19.07 3.37 -4.14
CA ILE A 523 -18.08 3.67 -3.10
C ILE A 523 -18.20 5.17 -2.77
N ASN A 524 -19.04 5.49 -1.79
CA ASN A 524 -19.05 6.82 -1.20
C ASN A 524 -17.77 7.01 -0.37
N SER A 525 -16.85 7.80 -0.91
CA SER A 525 -15.72 8.35 -0.18
C SER A 525 -16.21 9.45 0.77
N ASP A 526 -16.36 9.14 2.06
CA ASP A 526 -15.98 10.01 3.18
C ASP A 526 -16.30 9.38 4.55
N THR A 527 -15.54 9.79 5.59
CA THR A 527 -15.74 9.53 7.04
C THR A 527 -15.32 8.18 7.67
N ALA A 528 -14.03 7.83 7.55
CA ALA A 528 -13.20 7.14 8.59
C ALA A 528 -11.75 7.06 8.06
N VAL A 529 -10.65 7.32 8.77
CA VAL A 529 -10.38 7.30 10.22
C VAL A 529 -9.39 8.45 10.57
N ASP A 530 -9.81 9.36 11.46
CA ASP A 530 -8.86 10.11 12.30
C ASP A 530 -8.90 9.49 13.71
N ARG A 531 -7.99 8.54 13.95
CA ARG A 531 -7.69 8.00 15.28
C ARG A 531 -6.21 7.63 15.35
N ALA A 532 -5.56 8.13 16.39
CA ALA A 532 -4.25 7.64 16.82
C ALA A 532 -4.28 6.12 17.06
N PRO A 533 -3.15 5.40 16.96
CA PRO A 533 -3.09 3.98 17.27
C PRO A 533 -3.44 3.74 18.74
N GLU A 534 -4.67 3.29 18.99
CA GLU A 534 -5.10 2.82 20.31
C GLU A 534 -4.22 1.62 20.71
N LEU A 535 -3.64 1.68 21.91
CA LEU A 535 -2.86 0.58 22.49
C LEU A 535 -3.70 -0.71 22.50
N PRO A 536 -3.13 -1.90 22.22
CA PRO A 536 -3.88 -3.14 22.12
C PRO A 536 -4.67 -3.42 23.40
N SER A 537 -5.99 -3.21 23.34
CA SER A 537 -6.90 -3.44 24.45
C SER A 537 -7.23 -4.93 24.58
N GLN A 538 -7.76 -5.33 25.74
CA GLN A 538 -7.81 -6.72 26.21
C GLN A 538 -8.71 -7.69 25.40
N ALA A 539 -9.28 -7.26 24.27
CA ALA A 539 -10.16 -8.07 23.42
C ALA A 539 -9.47 -9.24 22.70
N GLN A 540 -8.15 -9.19 22.50
CA GLN A 540 -7.40 -10.16 21.67
C GLN A 540 -7.33 -11.59 22.24
N ALA A 541 -7.73 -11.81 23.50
CA ALA A 541 -7.78 -13.16 24.07
C ALA A 541 -8.89 -14.06 23.47
N GLN A 542 -9.87 -13.47 22.75
CA GLN A 542 -11.01 -14.17 22.15
C GLN A 542 -10.84 -14.52 20.66
N SER A 543 -9.70 -14.19 20.02
CA SER A 543 -9.51 -14.32 18.56
C SER A 543 -8.71 -15.56 18.11
N LEU A 544 -8.36 -16.48 19.03
CA LEU A 544 -7.55 -17.68 18.75
C LEU A 544 -8.32 -18.98 19.06
N GLU A 545 -9.64 -18.96 18.92
CA GLU A 545 -10.50 -20.12 19.13
C GLU A 545 -10.46 -21.08 17.93
N PRO A 546 -10.62 -22.40 18.14
CA PRO A 546 -10.75 -23.38 17.07
C PRO A 546 -11.84 -22.99 16.05
N GLY A 547 -11.51 -23.09 14.76
CA GLY A 547 -12.38 -22.75 13.64
C GLY A 547 -12.31 -21.29 13.17
N THR A 548 -11.72 -20.37 13.93
CA THR A 548 -11.48 -18.99 13.47
C THR A 548 -10.53 -18.99 12.27
N VAL A 549 -10.85 -18.22 11.22
CA VAL A 549 -9.95 -17.99 10.07
C VAL A 549 -9.27 -16.64 10.25
N LEU A 550 -7.95 -16.65 10.39
CA LEU A 550 -7.10 -15.47 10.53
C LEU A 550 -6.64 -15.00 9.16
N ASP A 551 -6.86 -13.71 8.88
CA ASP A 551 -6.41 -13.02 7.66
C ASP A 551 -6.82 -13.72 6.34
N GLY A 552 -7.99 -14.37 6.34
CA GLY A 552 -8.50 -15.17 5.22
C GLY A 552 -7.73 -16.46 4.91
N ARG A 553 -6.55 -16.67 5.52
CA ARG A 553 -5.60 -17.74 5.15
C ARG A 553 -5.47 -18.84 6.19
N TYR A 554 -5.42 -18.54 7.48
CA TYR A 554 -5.05 -19.52 8.51
C TYR A 554 -6.24 -19.92 9.37
N ARG A 555 -6.75 -21.14 9.20
CA ARG A 555 -7.82 -21.68 10.06
C ARG A 555 -7.23 -22.25 11.34
N VAL A 556 -7.55 -21.68 12.49
CA VAL A 556 -7.10 -22.19 13.79
C VAL A 556 -7.67 -23.59 14.03
N VAL A 557 -6.80 -24.56 14.31
CA VAL A 557 -7.17 -25.94 14.65
C VAL A 557 -7.28 -26.08 16.16
N ARG A 558 -6.21 -25.73 16.89
CA ARG A 558 -6.15 -25.80 18.36
C ARG A 558 -5.01 -24.98 18.92
N ARG A 559 -5.09 -24.61 20.20
CA ARG A 559 -3.94 -24.06 20.94
C ARG A 559 -2.95 -25.19 21.27
N VAL A 560 -1.66 -24.93 21.07
CA VAL A 560 -0.56 -25.88 21.32
C VAL A 560 0.21 -25.51 22.59
N GLY A 561 0.35 -24.21 22.90
CA GLY A 561 0.96 -23.79 24.15
C GLY A 561 0.90 -22.29 24.43
N ARG A 562 1.32 -21.91 25.64
CA ARG A 562 1.55 -20.52 26.04
C ARG A 562 2.88 -20.44 26.80
N GLY A 563 3.79 -19.60 26.34
CA GLY A 563 5.06 -19.32 27.00
C GLY A 563 5.22 -17.83 27.31
N GLY A 564 6.32 -17.43 27.94
CA GLY A 564 6.58 -16.03 28.29
C GLY A 564 6.52 -15.07 27.08
N PHE A 565 7.05 -15.52 25.94
CA PHE A 565 7.10 -14.72 24.70
C PHE A 565 5.76 -14.64 23.94
N GLY A 566 4.81 -15.56 24.16
CA GLY A 566 3.65 -15.64 23.28
C GLY A 566 2.80 -16.90 23.40
N THR A 567 1.81 -17.01 22.52
CA THR A 567 0.91 -18.15 22.38
C THR A 567 1.15 -18.87 21.06
N ALA A 568 1.34 -20.19 21.12
CA ALA A 568 1.44 -21.05 19.95
C ALA A 568 0.10 -21.73 19.66
N VAL A 569 -0.37 -21.61 18.42
CA VAL A 569 -1.57 -22.28 17.89
C VAL A 569 -1.18 -23.12 16.69
N LEU A 570 -1.82 -24.28 16.55
CA LEU A 570 -1.85 -25.07 15.33
C LEU A 570 -2.89 -24.45 14.40
N VAL A 571 -2.50 -24.16 13.17
CA VAL A 571 -3.41 -23.66 12.13
C VAL A 571 -3.26 -24.50 10.87
N HIS A 572 -4.35 -24.61 10.12
CA HIS A 572 -4.35 -25.10 8.76
C HIS A 572 -4.26 -23.92 7.80
N ASP A 573 -3.15 -23.80 7.07
CA ASP A 573 -2.97 -22.80 6.02
C ASP A 573 -3.80 -23.22 4.80
N LEU A 574 -4.81 -22.41 4.46
CA LEU A 574 -5.77 -22.67 3.40
C LEU A 574 -5.18 -22.48 1.98
N VAL A 575 -4.00 -21.86 1.86
CA VAL A 575 -3.34 -21.61 0.57
C VAL A 575 -2.43 -22.77 0.19
N VAL A 576 -1.57 -23.24 1.11
CA VAL A 576 -0.67 -24.38 0.86
C VAL A 576 -1.25 -25.73 1.33
N ASN A 577 -2.40 -25.69 2.01
CA ASN A 577 -3.14 -26.84 2.54
C ASN A 577 -2.33 -27.70 3.55
N GLU A 578 -1.61 -27.03 4.47
CA GLU A 578 -0.77 -27.67 5.49
C GLU A 578 -1.11 -27.24 6.92
N GLU A 579 -0.84 -28.12 7.88
CA GLU A 579 -0.83 -27.77 9.30
C GLU A 579 0.53 -27.17 9.71
N ILE A 580 0.52 -25.94 10.23
CA ILE A 580 1.72 -25.24 10.74
C ILE A 580 1.46 -24.64 12.13
N ILE A 581 2.53 -24.33 12.85
CA ILE A 581 2.44 -23.57 14.10
C ILE A 581 2.56 -22.08 13.82
N LEU A 582 1.58 -21.30 14.26
CA LEU A 582 1.72 -19.84 14.42
C LEU A 582 1.95 -19.50 15.89
N LYS A 583 3.07 -18.84 16.16
CA LYS A 583 3.44 -18.37 17.50
C LYS A 583 3.31 -16.85 17.59
N PHE A 584 2.16 -16.40 18.08
CA PHE A 584 1.82 -15.00 18.31
C PHE A 584 2.58 -14.41 19.49
N LEU A 585 3.28 -13.30 19.28
CA LEU A 585 3.95 -12.53 20.33
C LEU A 585 2.92 -11.84 21.24
N HIS A 586 3.19 -11.80 22.55
CA HIS A 586 2.34 -11.02 23.47
C HIS A 586 2.46 -9.51 23.18
N ALA A 587 1.34 -8.77 23.27
CA ALA A 587 1.29 -7.33 22.96
C ALA A 587 2.31 -6.48 23.75
N SER A 588 2.64 -6.85 24.99
CA SER A 588 3.66 -6.18 25.81
C SER A 588 5.09 -6.33 25.27
N ILE A 589 5.36 -7.39 24.51
CA ILE A 589 6.66 -7.66 23.86
C ILE A 589 6.67 -7.01 22.47
N ALA A 590 5.53 -7.03 21.77
CA ALA A 590 5.37 -6.34 20.50
C ALA A 590 5.52 -4.81 20.60
N ALA A 591 5.31 -4.24 21.80
CA ALA A 591 5.39 -2.80 22.06
C ALA A 591 6.82 -2.25 22.25
N ASP A 592 7.87 -3.07 22.40
CA ASP A 592 9.27 -2.61 22.47
C ASP A 592 10.02 -2.95 21.17
N PRO A 593 10.30 -1.96 20.29
CA PRO A 593 11.01 -2.18 19.03
C PRO A 593 12.41 -2.79 19.20
N ARG A 594 13.05 -2.65 20.36
CA ARG A 594 14.38 -3.24 20.62
C ARG A 594 14.29 -4.75 20.81
N ILE A 595 13.23 -5.21 21.48
CA ILE A 595 12.99 -6.64 21.69
C ILE A 595 12.61 -7.30 20.35
N ILE A 596 11.74 -6.67 19.55
CA ILE A 596 11.46 -7.13 18.19
C ILE A 596 12.75 -7.18 17.34
N LYS A 597 13.60 -6.14 17.35
CA LYS A 597 14.87 -6.15 16.60
C LYS A 597 15.82 -7.29 17.01
N GLY A 598 15.95 -7.56 18.32
CA GLY A 598 16.72 -8.71 18.82
C GLY A 598 16.12 -10.05 18.36
N PHE A 599 14.80 -10.19 18.45
CA PHE A 599 14.07 -11.38 18.09
C PHE A 599 14.08 -11.69 16.58
N ILE A 600 13.94 -10.67 15.73
CA ILE A 600 14.12 -10.79 14.28
C ILE A 600 15.56 -11.19 13.95
N ARG A 601 16.56 -10.66 14.67
CA ARG A 601 17.95 -11.06 14.50
C ARG A 601 18.18 -12.53 14.87
N GLU A 602 17.58 -13.02 15.95
CA GLU A 602 17.61 -14.45 16.31
C GLU A 602 16.92 -15.32 15.26
N LEU A 603 15.74 -14.91 14.77
CA LEU A 603 15.00 -15.59 13.70
C LEU A 603 15.80 -15.67 12.39
N ARG A 604 16.53 -14.61 12.01
CA ARG A 604 17.46 -14.62 10.86
C ARG A 604 18.57 -15.67 11.00
N TYR A 605 19.06 -15.94 12.21
CA TYR A 605 20.04 -17.01 12.43
C TYR A 605 19.36 -18.39 12.40
N ALA A 606 18.23 -18.55 13.08
CA ALA A 606 17.48 -19.81 13.09
C ALA A 606 17.12 -20.29 11.66
N ARG A 607 16.69 -19.38 10.76
CA ARG A 607 16.39 -19.70 9.36
C ARG A 607 17.60 -20.16 8.52
N LYS A 608 18.83 -19.94 8.97
CA LYS A 608 20.04 -20.48 8.29
C LYS A 608 20.30 -21.96 8.60
N ILE A 609 19.61 -22.51 9.60
CA ILE A 609 19.80 -23.89 10.04
C ILE A 609 18.63 -24.71 9.49
N THR A 610 18.95 -25.74 8.70
CA THR A 610 18.00 -26.75 8.25
C THR A 610 18.56 -28.11 8.61
N HIS A 611 17.83 -28.88 9.43
CA HIS A 611 18.23 -30.23 9.84
C HIS A 611 17.02 -30.99 10.38
N GLU A 612 16.97 -32.32 10.21
CA GLU A 612 15.88 -33.18 10.72
C GLU A 612 15.69 -33.12 12.25
N ASN A 613 16.71 -32.66 12.99
CA ASN A 613 16.65 -32.48 14.45
C ASN A 613 16.56 -31.00 14.88
N VAL A 614 16.13 -30.10 13.99
CA VAL A 614 15.95 -28.66 14.29
C VAL A 614 14.63 -28.19 13.67
N ILE A 615 13.65 -27.85 14.52
CA ILE A 615 12.34 -27.34 14.09
C ILE A 615 12.51 -26.12 13.18
N ARG A 616 11.98 -26.21 11.96
CA ARG A 616 12.14 -25.17 10.94
C ARG A 616 11.28 -23.95 11.26
N ILE A 617 11.86 -22.77 11.14
CA ILE A 617 11.14 -21.50 11.11
C ILE A 617 10.93 -21.09 9.65
N TYR A 618 9.69 -20.85 9.26
CA TYR A 618 9.34 -20.46 7.90
C TYR A 618 9.48 -18.94 7.71
N ASP A 619 8.72 -18.15 8.47
CA ASP A 619 8.64 -16.70 8.27
C ASP A 619 8.18 -15.91 9.53
N PHE A 620 8.26 -14.59 9.46
CA PHE A 620 7.76 -13.64 10.46
C PHE A 620 6.60 -12.84 9.88
N LEU A 621 5.39 -13.06 10.40
CA LEU A 621 4.13 -12.59 9.87
C LEU A 621 3.52 -11.48 10.74
N SER A 622 2.72 -10.61 10.15
CA SER A 622 1.83 -9.69 10.87
C SER A 622 0.38 -10.04 10.51
N ILE A 623 -0.38 -10.50 11.49
CA ILE A 623 -1.74 -11.04 11.32
C ILE A 623 -2.66 -10.27 12.28
N SER A 624 -3.65 -9.57 11.73
CA SER A 624 -4.61 -8.78 12.51
C SER A 624 -3.96 -7.81 13.52
N GLY A 625 -2.87 -7.15 13.10
CA GLY A 625 -2.10 -6.21 13.94
C GLY A 625 -1.24 -6.88 15.03
N SER A 626 -1.11 -8.21 15.01
CA SER A 626 -0.27 -8.98 15.93
C SER A 626 0.86 -9.69 15.19
N TYR A 627 2.07 -9.62 15.71
CA TYR A 627 3.22 -10.34 15.13
C TYR A 627 3.19 -11.83 15.49
N ALA A 628 3.46 -12.69 14.52
CA ALA A 628 3.56 -14.13 14.69
C ALA A 628 4.80 -14.69 13.98
N ILE A 629 5.33 -15.81 14.46
CA ILE A 629 6.26 -16.65 13.69
C ILE A 629 5.48 -17.85 13.13
N SER A 630 5.64 -18.13 11.84
CA SER A 630 5.29 -19.42 11.26
C SER A 630 6.44 -20.40 11.39
N MET A 631 6.16 -21.60 11.90
CA MET A 631 7.14 -22.67 12.08
C MET A 631 6.50 -24.03 11.84
N GLU A 632 7.35 -25.01 11.58
CA GLU A 632 7.00 -26.41 11.37
C GLU A 632 6.17 -26.96 12.53
N TYR A 633 5.10 -27.68 12.19
CA TYR A 633 4.39 -28.51 13.16
C TYR A 633 4.96 -29.92 13.12
N PHE A 634 5.70 -30.28 14.18
CA PHE A 634 6.20 -31.64 14.35
C PHE A 634 5.26 -32.42 15.30
N PRO A 635 4.53 -33.44 14.81
CA PRO A 635 3.58 -34.19 15.63
C PRO A 635 4.31 -35.16 16.59
N SER A 636 4.67 -34.66 17.77
CA SER A 636 5.40 -35.40 18.81
C SER A 636 5.02 -34.94 20.22
N HIS A 637 5.47 -35.68 21.22
CA HIS A 637 5.44 -35.31 22.64
C HIS A 637 6.80 -34.72 23.09
N THR A 638 6.80 -33.92 24.16
CA THR A 638 8.02 -33.30 24.70
C THR A 638 8.83 -34.27 25.54
N LEU A 639 10.15 -34.09 25.67
CA LEU A 639 10.98 -34.98 26.49
C LEU A 639 10.51 -35.04 27.95
N SER A 640 10.01 -33.92 28.49
CA SER A 640 9.40 -33.83 29.83
C SER A 640 8.18 -34.72 30.05
N SER A 641 7.58 -35.29 29.00
CA SER A 641 6.45 -36.22 29.09
C SER A 641 6.85 -37.70 28.95
N GLU A 642 8.12 -38.01 28.69
CA GLU A 642 8.60 -39.42 28.74
C GLU A 642 8.73 -39.91 30.20
N ALA A 643 8.51 -41.21 30.39
CA ALA A 643 8.63 -41.85 31.68
C ALA A 643 10.10 -41.91 32.13
N MET A 644 10.41 -41.25 33.25
CA MET A 644 11.73 -41.24 33.87
C MET A 644 11.87 -42.35 34.92
N PRO A 645 13.05 -42.98 35.08
CA PRO A 645 14.28 -42.73 34.32
C PRO A 645 14.29 -43.41 32.94
N LEU A 646 14.84 -42.71 31.95
CA LEU A 646 15.06 -43.27 30.61
C LEU A 646 16.07 -44.43 30.65
N THR A 647 15.89 -45.41 29.76
CA THR A 647 16.89 -46.45 29.54
C THR A 647 18.15 -45.86 28.89
N ILE A 648 19.32 -46.42 29.20
CA ILE A 648 20.60 -45.94 28.64
C ILE A 648 20.57 -45.86 27.09
N PRO A 649 20.03 -46.85 26.34
CA PRO A 649 19.92 -46.75 24.89
C PRO A 649 19.03 -45.59 24.42
N ARG A 650 17.89 -45.35 25.09
CA ARG A 650 16.98 -44.23 24.74
C ARG A 650 17.64 -42.88 25.02
N ALA A 651 18.30 -42.75 26.16
CA ALA A 651 19.04 -41.53 26.52
C ALA A 651 20.19 -41.23 25.54
N LEU A 652 20.97 -42.25 25.13
CA LEU A 652 22.04 -42.09 24.14
C LEU A 652 21.50 -41.67 22.76
N HIS A 653 20.39 -42.26 22.32
CA HIS A 653 19.76 -41.89 21.05
C HIS A 653 19.28 -40.42 21.02
N ILE A 654 18.66 -39.96 22.11
CA ILE A 654 18.22 -38.55 22.24
C ILE A 654 19.43 -37.61 22.30
N LEU A 655 20.49 -37.98 23.01
CA LEU A 655 21.72 -37.20 23.09
C LEU A 655 22.39 -37.06 21.72
N ASP A 656 22.48 -38.15 20.95
CA ASP A 656 23.05 -38.17 19.59
C ASP A 656 22.26 -37.26 18.63
N ALA A 657 20.92 -37.35 18.60
CA ALA A 657 20.07 -36.47 17.80
C ALA A 657 20.22 -34.98 18.17
N LEU A 658 20.29 -34.66 19.47
CA LEU A 658 20.51 -33.30 19.95
C LEU A 658 21.91 -32.79 19.53
N CYS A 659 22.94 -33.61 19.68
CA CYS A 659 24.30 -33.28 19.26
C CYS A 659 24.39 -33.03 17.74
N LYS A 660 23.69 -33.81 16.91
CA LYS A 660 23.60 -33.60 15.45
C LYS A 660 22.95 -32.26 15.12
N GLY A 661 21.78 -31.94 15.68
CA GLY A 661 21.12 -30.65 15.47
C GLY A 661 21.98 -29.45 15.89
N VAL A 662 22.65 -29.52 17.03
CA VAL A 662 23.58 -28.48 17.50
C VAL A 662 24.84 -28.38 16.64
N SER A 663 25.34 -29.50 16.10
CA SER A 663 26.49 -29.52 15.20
C SER A 663 26.24 -28.69 13.94
N VAL A 664 25.06 -28.81 13.32
CA VAL A 664 24.69 -28.03 12.12
C VAL A 664 24.58 -26.53 12.45
N ALA A 665 24.08 -26.16 13.63
CA ALA A 665 24.11 -24.77 14.08
C ALA A 665 25.54 -24.22 14.14
N HIS A 666 26.47 -24.97 14.72
CA HIS A 666 27.88 -24.58 14.78
C HIS A 666 28.56 -24.51 13.41
N GLN A 667 28.25 -25.42 12.48
CA GLN A 667 28.73 -25.36 11.09
C GLN A 667 28.25 -24.09 10.36
N ALA A 668 27.05 -23.61 10.66
CA ALA A 668 26.54 -22.33 10.18
C ALA A 668 27.12 -21.09 10.93
N ASN A 669 28.14 -21.27 11.77
CA ASN A 669 28.72 -20.27 12.68
C ASN A 669 27.72 -19.66 13.69
N ILE A 670 26.72 -20.44 14.11
CA ILE A 670 25.67 -20.02 15.07
C ILE A 670 25.84 -20.80 16.38
N VAL A 671 26.11 -20.09 17.47
CA VAL A 671 26.16 -20.67 18.82
C VAL A 671 24.79 -20.55 19.47
N HIS A 672 24.12 -21.68 19.70
CA HIS A 672 22.82 -21.71 20.36
C HIS A 672 22.99 -21.49 21.88
N ARG A 673 22.42 -20.40 22.42
CA ARG A 673 22.65 -19.96 23.81
C ARG A 673 21.60 -20.40 24.84
N ASP A 674 20.46 -20.92 24.40
CA ASP A 674 19.31 -21.23 25.26
C ASP A 674 18.69 -22.60 24.89
N LEU A 675 19.49 -23.67 24.96
CA LEU A 675 18.97 -25.03 24.78
C LEU A 675 18.03 -25.38 25.94
N LYS A 676 16.85 -25.93 25.60
CA LYS A 676 15.77 -26.25 26.56
C LYS A 676 15.49 -27.75 26.56
N PRO A 677 16.17 -28.56 27.39
CA PRO A 677 16.11 -30.03 27.32
C PRO A 677 14.77 -30.64 27.72
N HIS A 678 13.77 -29.83 28.10
CA HIS A 678 12.43 -30.30 28.48
C HIS A 678 11.45 -30.38 27.31
N ASN A 679 11.75 -29.67 26.21
CA ASN A 679 11.03 -29.76 24.94
C ASN A 679 11.59 -30.94 24.16
#